data_AF-A0A4R3KJM7-F1
#
_entry.id   AF-A0A4R3KJM7-F1
#
_cell.length_a   1.000
_cell.length_b   1.000
_cell.length_c   1.000
_cell.angle_alpha   90.00
_cell.angle_beta   90.00
_cell.angle_gamma   90.00
#
_symmetry.space_group_name_H-M   'P 1'
#
loop_
_entity.id
_entity.type
_entity.pdbx_description
1 polymer ?
#
loop_
_entity_poly.entity_id
_entity_poly.type
_entity_poly.pdbx_seq_one_letter_code
_entity_poly.pdbx_strand_id
1 'polypeptide(L)'
;MRLKNHLNFRGNKKNNEITFHMYGSLNKDMIIEVDDFDKWWEYLELISKQYYEEDVKTWINKYHVNNFELEETNKFLLDNGLVYIDDKLEDFSNLRTANFLNNFLNNSDKDEIIQEMSSKRVLIIGLGTVGTSLVRVLLQLGIVKFDLIEGDIVEEKNIVHQHFYTVEDIGKSKINVIERKINEVKKNIKLNLYNEYFESEKQFDNIDDVNSIDAVFICFDSHDTSVLQTIFDYFNRRKIPVFISGYIFGMVRALEVNQDFLDENREAENNIHKWINENSGLGLLGDLSAILLSRLWLQKLFSLLDFDLKELSYNYLTPSMENDNSFKIKELQTDFDESEKTLNMLKNDDERNYFYNQILFSNALLLYKKFYINSDSNIYDEIIRLNTKFELDLIDEEDKDLNEYEKILSEKYIDCKDTRYSMNEFSIKMLEAKDIDNDCIKKYQENQSELIDLSINALKKKKEMYFDELIKEWDEKRDIKIVLTGIAQEMNNLLYKDDNEVDYEKYKPYSDKFLDVNEALMLISEIDRFNFISDFRGFINYVTTHNMITITENRVNPLCIWNPRYGLSEIIVTYEGSGKDIMDLTHEIGHAYYNSFLNRGNNAKYINSIVSESLAILTEFKLMFILMEQSNLNKSFLNMMIYNLQGTMVGVFSLDLYEEEILKLEDINIENVLEVRNNLIKELFGERVVKNDEYSQLNITLSKDVLFGKRDIYLYPHAKLIGFKFAKLLYKAPAFELNLTNYLKQNDPSQITIENILKSVFQIEVNKEFYKEIGNEMILFLSDIIRKVERD
;
A
#
# COMPACT_ATOMS: atom_id res chain seq x y z
N MET A 1 -11.59 43.09 35.34
CA MET A 1 -11.31 41.88 34.55
C MET A 1 -12.42 41.68 33.54
N ARG A 2 -12.18 40.99 32.43
CA ARG A 2 -13.22 40.74 31.40
C ARG A 2 -13.17 39.29 30.93
N LEU A 3 -14.31 38.61 30.84
CA LEU A 3 -14.36 37.21 30.40
C LEU A 3 -13.86 37.05 28.95
N LYS A 4 -13.09 35.99 28.71
CA LYS A 4 -12.69 35.55 27.38
C LYS A 4 -13.84 34.81 26.69
N ASN A 5 -14.79 35.57 26.16
CA ASN A 5 -16.01 35.02 25.55
C ASN A 5 -15.75 34.03 24.39
N HIS A 6 -14.58 34.11 23.74
CA HIS A 6 -14.18 33.21 22.66
C HIS A 6 -13.93 31.75 23.12
N LEU A 7 -13.81 31.50 24.43
CA LEU A 7 -13.66 30.15 25.00
C LEU A 7 -14.98 29.36 25.11
N ASN A 8 -16.11 29.91 24.62
CA ASN A 8 -17.42 29.25 24.53
C ASN A 8 -17.91 28.59 25.85
N PHE A 9 -18.19 29.41 26.86
CA PHE A 9 -18.82 28.96 28.10
C PHE A 9 -20.24 28.44 27.83
N ARG A 10 -20.55 27.25 28.35
CA ARG A 10 -21.83 26.55 28.24
C ARG A 10 -22.26 26.09 29.64
N GLY A 11 -23.49 26.39 30.03
CA GLY A 11 -24.01 26.02 31.34
C GLY A 11 -25.00 24.86 31.28
N ASN A 12 -24.83 23.87 32.15
CA ASN A 12 -25.78 22.77 32.37
C ASN A 12 -26.33 22.83 33.80
N LYS A 13 -27.43 23.57 33.94
CA LYS A 13 -28.12 23.77 35.22
C LYS A 13 -28.59 22.47 35.88
N LYS A 14 -28.89 21.42 35.11
CA LYS A 14 -29.39 20.15 35.65
C LYS A 14 -28.33 19.42 36.48
N ASN A 15 -27.07 19.56 36.08
CA ASN A 15 -25.94 18.90 36.73
C ASN A 15 -25.09 19.88 37.55
N ASN A 16 -25.48 21.16 37.64
CA ASN A 16 -24.64 22.24 38.17
C ASN A 16 -23.24 22.30 37.52
N GLU A 17 -23.19 22.17 36.20
CA GLU A 17 -21.91 22.13 35.46
C GLU A 17 -21.75 23.38 34.58
N ILE A 18 -20.52 23.87 34.49
CA ILE A 18 -20.10 24.87 33.49
C ILE A 18 -18.99 24.27 32.64
N THR A 19 -19.13 24.36 31.33
CA THR A 19 -18.20 23.83 30.34
C THR A 19 -17.58 24.96 29.53
N PHE A 20 -16.27 24.95 29.31
CA PHE A 20 -15.57 25.91 28.45
C PHE A 20 -14.36 25.28 27.78
N HIS A 21 -13.92 25.83 26.65
CA HIS A 21 -12.69 25.40 26.00
C HIS A 21 -11.48 25.86 26.82
N MET A 22 -10.57 24.95 27.13
CA MET A 22 -9.30 25.34 27.75
C MET A 22 -8.36 25.95 26.72
N TYR A 23 -7.80 27.12 27.06
CA TYR A 23 -6.76 27.75 26.27
C TYR A 23 -5.58 26.77 26.09
N GLY A 24 -5.00 26.73 24.89
CA GLY A 24 -3.82 25.89 24.60
C GLY A 24 -4.06 24.38 24.59
N SER A 25 -5.30 23.91 24.81
CA SER A 25 -5.63 22.50 24.69
C SER A 25 -6.32 22.21 23.35
N LEU A 26 -5.71 21.35 22.54
CA LEU A 26 -6.34 20.87 21.30
C LEU A 26 -7.52 19.96 21.68
N ASN A 27 -8.75 20.48 21.54
CA ASN A 27 -10.02 19.75 21.72
C ASN A 27 -10.35 19.25 23.14
N LYS A 28 -9.92 19.94 24.21
CA LYS A 28 -10.40 19.62 25.57
C LYS A 28 -11.33 20.70 26.11
N ASP A 29 -12.58 20.29 26.30
CA ASP A 29 -13.54 21.01 27.12
C ASP A 29 -13.25 20.71 28.61
N MET A 30 -13.14 21.75 29.42
CA MET A 30 -13.14 21.60 30.88
C MET A 30 -14.56 21.70 31.38
N ILE A 31 -14.96 20.75 32.21
CA ILE A 31 -16.24 20.74 32.93
C ILE A 31 -15.92 20.98 34.40
N ILE A 32 -16.51 22.01 34.97
CA ILE A 32 -16.47 22.27 36.41
C ILE A 32 -17.86 22.09 37.01
N GLU A 33 -17.94 21.37 38.11
CA GLU A 33 -19.14 21.32 38.95
C GLU A 33 -19.12 22.50 39.92
N VAL A 34 -20.23 23.21 40.05
CA VAL A 34 -20.37 24.38 40.91
C VAL A 34 -21.42 24.15 41.99
N ASP A 35 -21.23 24.81 43.12
CA ASP A 35 -22.11 24.72 44.29
C ASP A 35 -23.49 25.37 44.05
N ASP A 36 -23.49 26.49 43.32
CA ASP A 36 -24.71 27.20 42.90
C ASP A 36 -24.54 27.68 41.45
N PHE A 37 -25.27 27.01 40.53
CA PHE A 37 -25.20 27.31 39.11
C PHE A 37 -25.63 28.74 38.78
N ASP A 38 -26.72 29.24 39.37
CA ASP A 38 -27.25 30.57 39.04
C ASP A 38 -26.31 31.68 39.54
N LYS A 39 -25.70 31.47 40.72
CA LYS A 39 -24.64 32.35 41.26
C LYS A 39 -23.47 32.48 40.29
N TRP A 40 -22.88 31.34 39.89
CA TRP A 40 -21.72 31.33 38.99
C TRP A 40 -22.05 31.85 37.59
N TRP A 41 -23.17 31.41 37.02
CA TRP A 41 -23.56 31.81 35.66
C TRP A 41 -23.83 33.32 35.55
N GLU A 42 -24.55 33.91 36.52
CA GLU A 42 -24.78 35.36 36.53
C GLU A 42 -23.48 36.16 36.72
N TYR A 43 -22.51 35.64 37.48
CA TYR A 43 -21.21 36.29 37.62
C TYR A 43 -20.44 36.29 36.29
N LEU A 44 -20.39 35.15 35.60
CA LEU A 44 -19.76 35.04 34.28
C LEU A 44 -20.45 35.95 33.25
N GLU A 45 -21.78 35.99 33.24
CA GLU A 45 -22.55 36.90 32.38
C GLU A 45 -22.22 38.37 32.65
N LEU A 46 -22.10 38.74 33.93
CA LEU A 46 -21.73 40.10 34.35
C LEU A 46 -20.37 40.50 33.78
N ILE A 47 -19.33 39.68 34.00
CA ILE A 47 -17.96 39.99 33.56
C ILE A 47 -17.71 39.74 32.06
N SER A 48 -18.67 39.15 31.33
CA SER A 48 -18.62 38.96 29.87
C SER A 48 -18.87 40.24 29.07
N LYS A 49 -19.45 41.24 29.72
CA LYS A 49 -19.84 42.54 29.16
C LYS A 49 -19.10 43.65 29.89
N GLN A 50 -19.31 44.89 29.45
CA GLN A 50 -18.90 46.03 30.23
C GLN A 50 -19.77 46.11 31.49
N TYR A 51 -19.14 46.26 32.66
CA TYR A 51 -19.80 46.35 33.96
C TYR A 51 -19.11 47.38 34.85
N TYR A 52 -19.78 47.80 35.92
CA TYR A 52 -19.30 48.76 36.92
C TYR A 52 -19.25 48.12 38.32
N GLU A 53 -18.58 48.77 39.27
CA GLU A 53 -18.49 48.27 40.66
C GLU A 53 -19.86 48.05 41.32
N GLU A 54 -20.87 48.85 40.96
CA GLU A 54 -22.23 48.74 41.51
C GLU A 54 -22.92 47.44 41.07
N ASP A 55 -22.64 46.96 39.85
CA ASP A 55 -23.22 45.71 39.34
C ASP A 55 -22.68 44.51 40.12
N VAL A 56 -21.37 44.52 40.42
CA VAL A 56 -20.72 43.49 41.26
C VAL A 56 -21.30 43.51 42.68
N LYS A 57 -21.50 44.70 43.28
CA LYS A 57 -22.14 44.83 44.60
C LYS A 57 -23.57 44.27 44.60
N THR A 58 -24.31 44.45 43.52
CA THR A 58 -25.68 43.91 43.37
C THR A 58 -25.67 42.40 43.36
N TRP A 59 -24.75 41.78 42.60
CA TRP A 59 -24.58 40.33 42.58
C TRP A 59 -24.13 39.77 43.95
N ILE A 60 -23.16 40.42 44.61
CA ILE A 60 -22.70 40.07 45.97
C ILE A 60 -23.88 40.04 46.96
N ASN A 61 -24.70 41.09 46.96
CA ASN A 61 -25.83 41.20 47.88
C ASN A 61 -26.92 40.15 47.59
N LYS A 62 -27.14 39.80 46.32
CA LYS A 62 -28.13 38.80 45.90
C LYS A 62 -27.77 37.39 46.38
N TYR A 63 -26.50 37.01 46.27
CA TYR A 63 -26.03 35.65 46.59
C TYR A 63 -25.30 35.54 47.93
N HIS A 64 -25.22 36.62 48.71
CA HIS A 64 -24.54 36.68 50.00
C HIS A 64 -23.05 36.27 49.96
N VAL A 65 -22.37 36.61 48.86
CA VAL A 65 -20.96 36.26 48.62
C VAL A 65 -20.05 37.10 49.53
N ASN A 66 -19.12 36.47 50.22
CA ASN A 66 -18.15 37.19 51.05
C ASN A 66 -16.87 37.54 50.26
N ASN A 67 -16.02 38.43 50.81
CA ASN A 67 -14.81 38.87 50.12
C ASN A 67 -13.86 37.72 49.76
N PHE A 68 -13.72 36.72 50.65
CA PHE A 68 -12.85 35.57 50.42
C PHE A 68 -13.34 34.72 49.23
N GLU A 69 -14.66 34.47 49.15
CA GLU A 69 -15.26 33.75 48.04
C GLU A 69 -15.13 34.49 46.70
N LEU A 70 -15.30 35.81 46.70
CA LEU A 70 -15.08 36.65 45.51
C LEU A 70 -13.61 36.62 45.06
N GLU A 71 -12.68 36.73 46.01
CA GLU A 71 -11.24 36.66 45.75
C GLU A 71 -10.84 35.30 45.16
N GLU A 72 -11.30 34.19 45.74
CA GLU A 72 -11.00 32.85 45.24
C GLU A 72 -11.67 32.57 43.89
N THR A 73 -12.89 33.08 43.65
CA THR A 73 -13.55 33.00 42.33
C THR A 73 -12.75 33.73 41.26
N ASN A 74 -12.33 34.97 41.55
CA ASN A 74 -11.53 35.78 40.64
C ASN A 74 -10.17 35.15 40.38
N LYS A 75 -9.53 34.65 41.43
CA LYS A 75 -8.26 33.94 41.35
C LYS A 75 -8.38 32.69 40.50
N PHE A 76 -9.43 31.89 40.67
CA PHE A 76 -9.69 30.73 39.82
C PHE A 76 -9.77 31.12 38.33
N LEU A 77 -10.52 32.17 38.00
CA LEU A 77 -10.65 32.64 36.61
C LEU A 77 -9.32 33.15 36.04
N LEU A 78 -8.49 33.81 36.85
CA LEU A 78 -7.17 34.31 36.47
C LEU A 78 -6.16 33.17 36.30
N ASP A 79 -6.06 32.28 37.28
CA ASP A 79 -5.13 31.15 37.31
C ASP A 79 -5.40 30.18 36.13
N ASN A 80 -6.65 30.11 35.66
CA ASN A 80 -7.07 29.34 34.50
C ASN A 80 -7.19 30.17 33.21
N GLY A 81 -6.65 31.39 33.17
CA GLY A 81 -6.53 32.18 31.94
C GLY A 81 -7.87 32.53 31.27
N LEU A 82 -8.98 32.57 32.02
CA LEU A 82 -10.36 32.72 31.51
C LEU A 82 -10.79 34.18 31.36
N VAL A 83 -9.98 35.12 31.83
CA VAL A 83 -10.28 36.57 31.82
C VAL A 83 -9.08 37.39 31.34
N TYR A 84 -9.34 38.58 30.82
CA TYR A 84 -8.35 39.65 30.61
C TYR A 84 -8.28 40.57 31.84
N ILE A 85 -7.07 41.05 32.19
CA ILE A 85 -6.82 41.89 33.37
C ILE A 85 -7.04 43.37 33.08
N ASP A 86 -6.57 43.85 31.93
CA ASP A 86 -6.70 45.23 31.45
C ASP A 86 -7.50 45.23 30.13
N ASP A 87 -8.48 46.13 30.00
CA ASP A 87 -9.33 46.29 28.81
C ASP A 87 -9.34 47.78 28.45
N LYS A 88 -8.16 48.32 28.14
CA LYS A 88 -8.06 49.62 27.50
C LYS A 88 -8.69 49.46 26.11
N LEU A 89 -9.94 49.91 26.01
CA LEU A 89 -10.77 49.92 24.82
C LEU A 89 -10.23 50.92 23.76
N GLU A 90 -8.95 50.84 23.38
CA GLU A 90 -8.50 51.51 22.16
C GLU A 90 -8.96 50.72 20.93
N ASP A 91 -9.40 51.46 19.91
CA ASP A 91 -10.14 51.01 18.74
C ASP A 91 -9.48 49.78 18.07
N PHE A 92 -10.01 48.58 18.36
CA PHE A 92 -9.38 47.32 17.95
C PHE A 92 -9.37 47.16 16.43
N SER A 93 -8.20 47.32 15.81
CA SER A 93 -8.08 47.19 14.35
C SER A 93 -8.24 45.74 13.83
N ASN A 94 -8.26 44.71 14.71
CA ASN A 94 -8.62 43.32 14.37
C ASN A 94 -8.97 42.41 15.58
N LEU A 95 -10.14 42.59 16.19
CA LEU A 95 -10.62 41.79 17.34
C LEU A 95 -10.66 40.27 17.09
N ARG A 96 -10.95 39.85 15.85
CA ARG A 96 -11.08 38.42 15.51
C ARG A 96 -9.74 37.70 15.62
N THR A 97 -8.66 38.34 15.17
CA THR A 97 -7.30 37.78 15.26
C THR A 97 -6.84 37.66 16.70
N ALA A 98 -7.10 38.69 17.51
CA ALA A 98 -6.78 38.65 18.94
C ALA A 98 -7.49 37.47 19.63
N ASN A 99 -8.80 37.30 19.38
CA ASN A 99 -9.55 36.16 19.92
C ASN A 99 -9.03 34.82 19.39
N PHE A 100 -8.76 34.71 18.08
CA PHE A 100 -8.26 33.49 17.46
C PHE A 100 -6.94 33.04 18.07
N LEU A 101 -5.96 33.94 18.23
CA LEU A 101 -4.67 33.61 18.81
C LEU A 101 -4.75 33.36 20.32
N ASN A 102 -5.61 34.07 21.05
CA ASN A 102 -5.86 33.82 22.48
C ASN A 102 -6.60 32.50 22.78
N ASN A 103 -7.14 31.80 21.77
CA ASN A 103 -7.58 30.40 21.95
C ASN A 103 -6.39 29.47 22.27
N PHE A 104 -5.19 29.82 21.80
CA PHE A 104 -4.00 28.98 21.91
C PHE A 104 -2.96 29.55 22.88
N LEU A 105 -2.87 30.88 22.96
CA LEU A 105 -1.87 31.59 23.77
C LEU A 105 -2.50 32.08 25.08
N ASN A 106 -1.83 31.84 26.20
CA ASN A 106 -2.28 32.32 27.51
C ASN A 106 -1.83 33.77 27.74
N ASN A 107 -2.57 34.73 27.21
CA ASN A 107 -2.33 36.14 27.50
C ASN A 107 -3.41 36.76 28.40
N SER A 108 -2.97 37.52 29.40
CA SER A 108 -3.81 38.32 30.29
C SER A 108 -4.08 39.72 29.74
N ASP A 109 -3.21 40.19 28.83
CA ASP A 109 -3.36 41.41 28.06
C ASP A 109 -3.76 41.05 26.61
N LYS A 110 -4.83 41.68 26.15
CA LYS A 110 -5.38 41.41 24.82
C LYS A 110 -4.59 42.10 23.71
N ASP A 111 -3.88 43.19 24.00
CA ASP A 111 -3.21 44.02 23.00
C ASP A 111 -1.83 43.50 22.63
N GLU A 112 -1.18 42.79 23.54
CA GLU A 112 0.20 42.31 23.37
C GLU A 112 0.35 41.43 22.11
N ILE A 113 -0.58 40.50 21.86
CA ILE A 113 -0.54 39.65 20.67
C ILE A 113 -0.75 40.46 19.37
N ILE A 114 -1.64 41.46 19.40
CA ILE A 114 -1.86 42.32 18.22
C ILE A 114 -0.61 43.14 17.94
N GLN A 115 0.01 43.69 18.98
CA GLN A 115 1.25 44.46 18.89
C GLN A 115 2.38 43.59 18.34
N GLU A 116 2.55 42.38 18.87
CA GLU A 116 3.54 41.40 18.42
C GLU A 116 3.40 41.13 16.92
N MET A 117 2.20 40.77 16.45
CA MET A 117 1.95 40.48 15.03
C MET A 117 2.17 41.72 14.15
N SER A 118 1.67 42.89 14.58
CA SER A 118 1.81 44.13 13.81
C SER A 118 3.25 44.67 13.76
N SER A 119 4.10 44.27 14.70
CA SER A 119 5.51 44.65 14.69
C SER A 119 6.32 43.87 13.64
N LYS A 120 5.86 42.69 13.24
CA LYS A 120 6.59 41.83 12.30
C LYS A 120 6.64 42.43 10.90
N ARG A 121 7.72 42.10 10.19
CA ARG A 121 7.98 42.49 8.81
C ARG A 121 8.36 41.25 8.00
N VAL A 122 7.72 41.07 6.85
CA VAL A 122 7.93 39.88 6.00
C VAL A 122 8.32 40.27 4.59
N LEU A 123 9.19 39.48 3.98
CA LEU A 123 9.54 39.56 2.57
C LEU A 123 8.81 38.46 1.79
N ILE A 124 8.09 38.84 0.73
CA ILE A 124 7.43 37.91 -0.18
C ILE A 124 8.01 38.09 -1.58
N ILE A 125 8.54 37.01 -2.15
CA ILE A 125 9.13 37.00 -3.49
C ILE A 125 8.17 36.25 -4.42
N GLY A 126 7.55 36.97 -5.35
CA GLY A 126 6.49 36.47 -6.24
C GLY A 126 5.09 36.75 -5.71
N LEU A 127 4.25 37.36 -6.54
CA LEU A 127 2.86 37.74 -6.27
C LEU A 127 1.90 37.06 -7.27
N GLY A 128 2.18 35.77 -7.53
CA GLY A 128 1.28 34.84 -8.20
C GLY A 128 0.21 34.27 -7.27
N THR A 129 -0.22 33.04 -7.55
CA THR A 129 -1.30 32.35 -6.81
C THR A 129 -1.01 32.22 -5.32
N VAL A 130 0.19 31.76 -4.97
CA VAL A 130 0.62 31.60 -3.56
C VAL A 130 0.84 32.96 -2.90
N GLY A 131 1.60 33.86 -3.55
CA GLY A 131 1.98 35.15 -2.96
C GLY A 131 0.79 36.06 -2.65
N THR A 132 -0.18 36.17 -3.57
CA THR A 132 -1.40 36.96 -3.34
C THR A 132 -2.25 36.40 -2.20
N SER A 133 -2.35 35.08 -2.11
CA SER A 133 -3.05 34.39 -1.02
C SER A 133 -2.34 34.60 0.32
N LEU A 134 -1.00 34.53 0.33
CA LEU A 134 -0.19 34.71 1.53
C LEU A 134 -0.30 36.13 2.07
N VAL A 135 -0.20 37.17 1.24
CA VAL A 135 -0.44 38.56 1.65
C VAL A 135 -1.80 38.68 2.35
N ARG A 136 -2.86 38.11 1.76
CA ARG A 136 -4.21 38.14 2.34
C ARG A 136 -4.30 37.40 3.68
N VAL A 137 -3.64 36.25 3.82
CA VAL A 137 -3.58 35.49 5.09
C VAL A 137 -2.84 36.28 6.16
N LEU A 138 -1.67 36.84 5.83
CA LEU A 138 -0.85 37.60 6.79
C LEU A 138 -1.53 38.92 7.22
N LEU A 139 -2.24 39.60 6.33
CA LEU A 139 -3.08 40.75 6.69
C LEU A 139 -4.20 40.37 7.68
N GLN A 140 -4.83 39.20 7.51
CA GLN A 140 -5.80 38.68 8.46
C GLN A 140 -5.15 38.36 9.81
N LEU A 141 -3.90 37.88 9.82
CA LEU A 141 -3.13 37.65 11.04
C LEU A 141 -2.58 38.94 11.69
N GLY A 142 -2.86 40.12 11.11
CA GLY A 142 -2.51 41.41 11.70
C GLY A 142 -1.12 41.93 11.31
N ILE A 143 -0.44 41.28 10.36
CA ILE A 143 0.82 41.78 9.79
C ILE A 143 0.53 43.05 8.99
N VAL A 144 1.37 44.09 9.16
CA VAL A 144 1.17 45.39 8.49
C VAL A 144 2.44 45.94 7.83
N LYS A 145 3.54 45.17 7.79
CA LYS A 145 4.80 45.56 7.15
C LYS A 145 5.22 44.48 6.17
N PHE A 146 5.30 44.82 4.89
CA PHE A 146 5.64 43.89 3.81
C PHE A 146 6.69 44.50 2.89
N ASP A 147 7.65 43.66 2.51
CA ASP A 147 8.53 43.88 1.37
C ASP A 147 8.09 42.91 0.27
N LEU A 148 7.78 43.43 -0.92
CA LEU A 148 7.23 42.63 -2.02
C LEU A 148 8.14 42.75 -3.25
N ILE A 149 8.57 41.62 -3.79
CA ILE A 149 9.35 41.55 -5.04
C ILE A 149 8.49 40.86 -6.11
N GLU A 150 8.20 41.55 -7.21
CA GLU A 150 7.42 41.03 -8.33
C GLU A 150 7.72 41.82 -9.62
N GLY A 151 8.03 41.12 -10.71
CA GLY A 151 8.33 41.71 -12.02
C GLY A 151 7.23 41.52 -13.08
N ASP A 152 6.22 40.69 -12.80
CA ASP A 152 5.16 40.35 -13.75
C ASP A 152 4.11 41.47 -13.93
N ILE A 153 3.40 41.38 -15.06
CA ILE A 153 2.15 42.10 -15.32
C ILE A 153 0.93 41.18 -15.13
N VAL A 154 -0.23 41.77 -14.91
CA VAL A 154 -1.50 41.03 -14.82
C VAL A 154 -1.91 40.53 -16.20
N GLU A 155 -2.11 39.23 -16.32
CA GLU A 155 -2.63 38.54 -17.51
C GLU A 155 -4.05 37.99 -17.27
N GLU A 156 -4.76 37.66 -18.34
CA GLU A 156 -6.12 37.09 -18.27
C GLU A 156 -6.18 35.81 -17.42
N LYS A 157 -5.17 34.93 -17.54
CA LYS A 157 -5.07 33.69 -16.74
C LYS A 157 -4.96 33.93 -15.23
N ASN A 158 -4.60 35.15 -14.80
CA ASN A 158 -4.42 35.46 -13.38
C ASN A 158 -5.74 35.76 -12.66
N ILE A 159 -6.76 36.27 -13.37
CA ILE A 159 -7.96 36.86 -12.75
C ILE A 159 -8.74 35.89 -11.86
N VAL A 160 -8.82 34.61 -12.25
CA VAL A 160 -9.59 33.59 -11.50
C VAL A 160 -8.78 32.98 -10.36
N HIS A 161 -7.45 33.10 -10.39
CA HIS A 161 -6.55 32.36 -9.49
C HIS A 161 -5.78 33.26 -8.52
N GLN A 162 -5.78 34.59 -8.70
CA GLN A 162 -4.93 35.52 -7.95
C GLN A 162 -5.79 36.67 -7.38
N HIS A 163 -5.97 36.69 -6.06
CA HIS A 163 -7.06 37.42 -5.36
C HIS A 163 -7.15 38.95 -5.57
N PHE A 164 -6.06 39.62 -5.94
CA PHE A 164 -6.03 41.08 -6.05
C PHE A 164 -6.35 41.61 -7.45
N TYR A 165 -6.30 40.76 -8.46
CA TYR A 165 -6.37 41.20 -9.84
C TYR A 165 -7.78 41.08 -10.40
N THR A 166 -8.20 42.10 -11.12
CA THR A 166 -9.51 42.13 -11.79
C THR A 166 -9.33 42.28 -13.29
N VAL A 167 -10.39 42.07 -14.07
CA VAL A 167 -10.36 42.23 -15.53
C VAL A 167 -9.87 43.63 -15.93
N GLU A 168 -10.16 44.66 -15.12
CA GLU A 168 -9.71 46.03 -15.35
C GLU A 168 -8.20 46.23 -15.12
N ASP A 169 -7.53 45.26 -14.51
CA ASP A 169 -6.12 45.33 -14.17
C ASP A 169 -5.21 44.63 -15.21
N ILE A 170 -5.78 43.93 -16.19
CA ILE A 170 -5.02 43.27 -17.27
C ILE A 170 -4.08 44.27 -17.97
N GLY A 171 -2.81 43.88 -18.12
CA GLY A 171 -1.75 44.70 -18.71
C GLY A 171 -1.08 45.68 -17.75
N LYS A 172 -1.53 45.80 -16.49
CA LYS A 172 -0.89 46.61 -15.46
C LYS A 172 0.14 45.78 -14.68
N SER A 173 1.13 46.44 -14.11
CA SER A 173 2.10 45.78 -13.20
C SER A 173 1.38 45.21 -11.96
N LYS A 174 1.65 43.94 -11.64
CA LYS A 174 1.04 43.22 -10.52
C LYS A 174 1.28 43.93 -9.19
N ILE A 175 2.51 44.40 -8.97
CA ILE A 175 2.91 45.03 -7.70
C ILE A 175 2.16 46.36 -7.46
N ASN A 176 1.99 47.18 -8.50
CA ASN A 176 1.24 48.44 -8.42
C ASN A 176 -0.25 48.22 -8.16
N VAL A 177 -0.82 47.16 -8.75
CA VAL A 177 -2.23 46.79 -8.51
C VAL A 177 -2.43 46.35 -7.07
N ILE A 178 -1.53 45.51 -6.55
CA ILE A 178 -1.57 45.07 -5.15
C ILE A 178 -1.46 46.25 -4.18
N GLU A 179 -0.51 47.16 -4.41
CA GLU A 179 -0.35 48.36 -3.57
C GLU A 179 -1.66 49.14 -3.46
N ARG A 180 -2.29 49.42 -4.61
CA ARG A 180 -3.57 50.12 -4.66
C ARG A 180 -4.65 49.37 -3.90
N LYS A 181 -4.80 48.06 -4.14
CA LYS A 181 -5.86 47.23 -3.54
C LYS A 181 -5.68 47.05 -2.04
N ILE A 182 -4.46 46.88 -1.55
CA ILE A 182 -4.18 46.78 -0.11
C ILE A 182 -4.52 48.11 0.59
N ASN A 183 -4.13 49.23 0.00
CA ASN A 183 -4.42 50.56 0.54
C ASN A 183 -5.93 50.91 0.52
N GLU A 184 -6.71 50.32 -0.40
CA GLU A 184 -8.18 50.38 -0.39
C GLU A 184 -8.80 49.61 0.80
N VAL A 185 -8.18 48.50 1.22
CA VAL A 185 -8.69 47.63 2.31
C VAL A 185 -8.39 48.19 3.69
N LYS A 186 -7.14 48.61 3.95
CA LYS A 186 -6.74 49.14 5.26
C LYS A 186 -5.67 50.22 5.09
N LYS A 187 -5.97 51.41 5.62
CA LYS A 187 -4.99 52.50 5.68
C LYS A 187 -3.87 52.16 6.68
N ASN A 188 -2.67 52.66 6.41
CA ASN A 188 -1.47 52.50 7.24
C ASN A 188 -0.76 51.13 7.19
N ILE A 189 -0.93 50.37 6.10
CA ILE A 189 -0.04 49.23 5.81
C ILE A 189 1.26 49.78 5.20
N LYS A 190 2.41 49.35 5.73
CA LYS A 190 3.72 49.71 5.20
C LYS A 190 4.11 48.70 4.14
N LEU A 191 4.17 49.15 2.88
CA LEU A 191 4.56 48.35 1.74
C LEU A 191 5.85 48.92 1.15
N ASN A 192 6.89 48.11 1.06
CA ASN A 192 8.09 48.39 0.28
C ASN A 192 8.04 47.52 -0.98
N LEU A 193 8.12 48.16 -2.14
CA LEU A 193 7.79 47.52 -3.41
C LEU A 193 9.01 47.52 -4.34
N TYR A 194 9.34 46.34 -4.85
CA TYR A 194 10.45 46.10 -5.76
C TYR A 194 9.88 45.50 -7.05
N ASN A 195 9.65 46.36 -8.05
CA ASN A 195 9.06 45.97 -9.33
C ASN A 195 10.11 45.36 -10.28
N GLU A 196 10.62 44.19 -9.91
CA GLU A 196 11.71 43.48 -10.59
C GLU A 196 11.60 41.97 -10.35
N TYR A 197 12.18 41.16 -11.24
CA TYR A 197 12.41 39.74 -10.96
C TYR A 197 13.62 39.59 -10.04
N PHE A 198 13.63 38.56 -9.20
CA PHE A 198 14.82 38.21 -8.45
C PHE A 198 15.84 37.51 -9.37
N GLU A 199 17.00 38.15 -9.54
CA GLU A 199 18.11 37.67 -10.37
C GLU A 199 19.39 37.44 -9.55
N SER A 200 19.59 38.16 -8.45
CA SER A 200 20.79 37.99 -7.61
C SER A 200 20.64 38.52 -6.19
N GLU A 201 21.46 38.01 -5.26
CA GLU A 201 21.47 38.46 -3.86
C GLU A 201 21.76 39.97 -3.69
N LYS A 202 22.37 40.63 -4.68
CA LYS A 202 22.63 42.08 -4.64
C LYS A 202 21.36 42.92 -4.57
N GLN A 203 20.23 42.40 -5.06
CA GLN A 203 18.96 43.11 -4.96
C GLN A 203 18.49 43.27 -3.51
N PHE A 204 18.90 42.37 -2.61
CA PHE A 204 18.60 42.49 -1.19
C PHE A 204 19.33 43.65 -0.51
N ASP A 205 20.41 44.17 -1.10
CA ASP A 205 21.12 45.35 -0.58
C ASP A 205 20.28 46.64 -0.75
N ASN A 206 19.27 46.62 -1.63
CA ASN A 206 18.30 47.71 -1.78
C ASN A 206 17.17 47.65 -0.75
N ILE A 207 17.13 46.60 0.09
CA ILE A 207 16.13 46.46 1.14
C ILE A 207 16.60 47.17 2.40
N ASP A 208 15.88 48.23 2.76
CA ASP A 208 16.14 49.00 3.97
C ASP A 208 16.03 48.12 5.21
N ASP A 209 17.12 48.06 5.99
CA ASP A 209 17.23 47.27 7.22
C ASP A 209 16.78 45.82 7.02
N VAL A 210 17.42 45.10 6.09
CA VAL A 210 17.11 43.69 5.77
C VAL A 210 17.13 42.76 6.99
N ASN A 211 17.89 43.09 8.03
CA ASN A 211 17.96 42.31 9.28
C ASN A 211 16.69 42.46 10.15
N SER A 212 15.83 43.43 9.86
CA SER A 212 14.53 43.60 10.52
C SER A 212 13.42 42.72 9.95
N ILE A 213 13.70 41.93 8.92
CA ILE A 213 12.76 40.97 8.35
C ILE A 213 12.68 39.74 9.25
N ASP A 214 11.46 39.37 9.65
CA ASP A 214 11.18 38.21 10.51
C ASP A 214 11.03 36.90 9.74
N ALA A 215 10.67 36.96 8.45
CA ALA A 215 10.56 35.79 7.59
C ALA A 215 10.58 36.15 6.09
N VAL A 216 11.09 35.21 5.29
CA VAL A 216 11.09 35.27 3.83
C VAL A 216 10.22 34.15 3.28
N PHE A 217 9.35 34.48 2.31
CA PHE A 217 8.49 33.52 1.64
C PHE A 217 8.77 33.51 0.14
N ILE A 218 9.20 32.35 -0.35
CA ILE A 218 9.42 32.07 -1.78
C ILE A 218 8.08 31.62 -2.38
N CYS A 219 7.52 32.45 -3.25
CA CYS A 219 6.18 32.29 -3.84
C CYS A 219 6.19 32.39 -5.38
N PHE A 220 7.35 32.19 -6.00
CA PHE A 220 7.51 32.11 -7.46
C PHE A 220 7.78 30.67 -7.90
N ASP A 221 7.52 30.42 -9.18
CA ASP A 221 7.75 29.12 -9.81
C ASP A 221 9.10 29.17 -10.54
N SER A 222 10.12 28.52 -9.98
CA SER A 222 11.43 28.35 -10.61
C SER A 222 11.93 26.94 -10.41
N HIS A 223 12.49 26.37 -11.48
CA HIS A 223 13.13 25.07 -11.47
C HIS A 223 14.64 25.19 -11.18
N ASP A 224 15.16 26.42 -11.07
CA ASP A 224 16.57 26.69 -10.85
C ASP A 224 16.90 26.66 -9.35
N THR A 225 17.50 25.56 -8.91
CA THR A 225 17.89 25.37 -7.51
C THR A 225 18.97 26.36 -7.07
N SER A 226 19.75 26.94 -7.99
CA SER A 226 20.78 27.92 -7.66
C SER A 226 20.19 29.25 -7.16
N VAL A 227 19.02 29.62 -7.68
CA VAL A 227 18.25 30.79 -7.22
C VAL A 227 17.76 30.56 -5.79
N LEU A 228 17.20 29.37 -5.51
CA LEU A 228 16.74 29.00 -4.17
C LEU A 228 17.89 28.97 -3.15
N GLN A 229 19.02 28.39 -3.53
CA GLN A 229 20.24 28.36 -2.70
C GLN A 229 20.73 29.78 -2.40
N THR A 230 20.73 30.68 -3.39
CA THR A 230 21.17 32.07 -3.21
C THR A 230 20.30 32.81 -2.18
N ILE A 231 18.98 32.65 -2.26
CA ILE A 231 18.04 33.24 -1.28
C ILE A 231 18.28 32.64 0.11
N PHE A 232 18.34 31.31 0.19
CA PHE A 232 18.58 30.59 1.44
C PHE A 232 19.88 31.02 2.11
N ASP A 233 21.00 31.00 1.40
CA ASP A 233 22.31 31.37 1.94
C ASP A 233 22.33 32.82 2.46
N TYR A 234 21.71 33.75 1.72
CA TYR A 234 21.68 35.15 2.12
C TYR A 234 20.95 35.38 3.45
N PHE A 235 19.78 34.77 3.62
CA PHE A 235 18.95 34.95 4.82
C PHE A 235 19.34 34.04 5.98
N ASN A 236 19.79 32.81 5.70
CA ASN A 236 20.28 31.89 6.72
C ASN A 236 21.52 32.44 7.44
N ARG A 237 22.45 33.11 6.73
CA ARG A 237 23.59 33.84 7.34
C ARG A 237 23.15 34.91 8.33
N ARG A 238 21.92 35.41 8.20
CA ARG A 238 21.31 36.44 9.07
C ARG A 238 20.33 35.85 10.09
N LYS A 239 20.17 34.52 10.12
CA LYS A 239 19.21 33.78 10.96
C LYS A 239 17.76 34.18 10.70
N ILE A 240 17.45 34.55 9.47
CA ILE A 240 16.09 34.84 9.03
C ILE A 240 15.55 33.57 8.37
N PRO A 241 14.43 32.99 8.85
CA PRO A 241 13.88 31.78 8.29
C PRO A 241 13.31 32.01 6.89
N VAL A 242 13.52 31.04 6.01
CA VAL A 242 13.06 31.05 4.63
C VAL A 242 12.07 29.92 4.45
N PHE A 243 10.89 30.23 3.91
CA PHE A 243 9.84 29.26 3.66
C PHE A 243 9.51 29.19 2.17
N ILE A 244 9.18 28.00 1.70
CA ILE A 244 8.75 27.75 0.32
C ILE A 244 7.54 26.84 0.31
N SER A 245 6.68 27.00 -0.68
CA SER A 245 5.55 26.11 -0.92
C SER A 245 5.44 25.77 -2.40
N GLY A 246 5.02 24.55 -2.68
CA GLY A 246 4.70 24.07 -4.02
C GLY A 246 3.46 23.20 -4.02
N TYR A 247 2.89 22.97 -5.20
CA TYR A 247 1.76 22.07 -5.35
C TYR A 247 1.87 21.24 -6.63
N ILE A 248 1.37 20.01 -6.58
CA ILE A 248 1.31 19.09 -7.71
C ILE A 248 0.03 18.26 -7.65
N PHE A 249 -0.74 18.25 -8.74
CA PHE A 249 -2.09 17.67 -8.84
C PHE A 249 -3.06 18.22 -7.78
N GLY A 250 -3.18 17.57 -6.62
CA GLY A 250 -3.97 18.02 -5.47
C GLY A 250 -3.16 18.16 -4.18
N MET A 251 -1.87 17.82 -4.21
CA MET A 251 -0.98 17.87 -3.05
C MET A 251 -0.35 19.25 -2.95
N VAL A 252 -0.41 19.84 -1.76
CA VAL A 252 0.27 21.07 -1.38
C VAL A 252 1.31 20.73 -0.33
N ARG A 253 2.52 21.27 -0.48
CA ARG A 253 3.62 21.10 0.48
C ARG A 253 4.22 22.45 0.78
N ALA A 254 4.32 22.81 2.05
CA ALA A 254 5.05 23.97 2.55
C ALA A 254 6.15 23.50 3.49
N LEU A 255 7.31 24.14 3.48
CA LEU A 255 8.43 23.78 4.34
C LEU A 255 9.35 24.96 4.64
N GLU A 256 10.10 24.85 5.74
CA GLU A 256 11.25 25.71 6.02
C GLU A 256 12.45 25.19 5.20
N VAL A 257 12.98 26.06 4.33
CA VAL A 257 14.09 25.72 3.43
C VAL A 257 15.32 25.36 4.26
N ASN A 258 15.96 24.25 3.91
CA ASN A 258 17.20 23.77 4.51
C ASN A 258 18.12 23.18 3.43
N GLN A 259 19.34 22.81 3.82
CA GLN A 259 20.32 22.31 2.86
C GLN A 259 19.89 20.97 2.24
N ASP A 260 19.27 20.08 3.02
CA ASP A 260 18.80 18.78 2.54
C ASP A 260 17.78 18.94 1.40
N PHE A 261 16.80 19.84 1.58
CA PHE A 261 15.82 20.18 0.55
C PHE A 261 16.49 20.72 -0.73
N LEU A 262 17.51 21.57 -0.59
CA LEU A 262 18.20 22.14 -1.75
C LEU A 262 19.03 21.08 -2.49
N ASP A 263 19.65 20.16 -1.76
CA ASP A 263 20.43 19.08 -2.37
C ASP A 263 19.51 18.07 -3.09
N GLU A 264 18.35 17.72 -2.51
CA GLU A 264 17.31 16.91 -3.16
C GLU A 264 16.81 17.54 -4.46
N ASN A 265 16.51 18.85 -4.45
CA ASN A 265 16.06 19.55 -5.67
C ASN A 265 17.16 19.61 -6.73
N ARG A 266 18.42 19.82 -6.32
CA ARG A 266 19.56 19.85 -7.25
C ARG A 266 19.79 18.49 -7.91
N GLU A 267 19.63 17.41 -7.16
CA GLU A 267 19.71 16.05 -7.72
C GLU A 267 18.58 15.80 -8.72
N ALA A 268 17.34 16.16 -8.37
CA ALA A 268 16.20 16.05 -9.28
C ALA A 268 16.40 16.90 -10.56
N GLU A 269 16.89 18.13 -10.42
CA GLU A 269 17.19 19.03 -11.55
C GLU A 269 18.26 18.44 -12.47
N ASN A 270 19.36 17.90 -11.92
CA ASN A 270 20.45 17.28 -12.70
C ASN A 270 19.99 16.07 -13.51
N ASN A 271 18.99 15.34 -13.01
CA ASN A 271 18.43 14.15 -13.67
C ASN A 271 17.40 14.48 -14.76
N ILE A 272 17.00 15.76 -14.92
CA ILE A 272 15.97 16.17 -15.87
C ILE A 272 16.58 17.03 -16.98
N HIS A 273 16.68 16.46 -18.18
CA HIS A 273 17.32 17.13 -19.32
C HIS A 273 16.34 17.96 -20.18
N LYS A 274 15.03 17.69 -20.11
CA LYS A 274 13.98 18.39 -20.86
C LYS A 274 12.64 18.36 -20.11
N TRP A 275 11.89 19.45 -20.21
CA TRP A 275 10.55 19.58 -19.63
C TRP A 275 9.51 19.81 -20.71
N ILE A 276 8.33 19.21 -20.51
CA ILE A 276 7.08 19.62 -21.16
C ILE A 276 6.08 19.77 -20.00
N ASN A 277 5.71 21.00 -19.67
CA ASN A 277 4.80 21.28 -18.57
C ASN A 277 3.77 22.36 -18.97
N GLU A 278 2.63 22.33 -18.29
CA GLU A 278 1.65 23.40 -18.27
C GLU A 278 1.19 23.56 -16.82
N ASN A 279 0.92 24.79 -16.39
CA ASN A 279 0.55 25.04 -15.00
C ASN A 279 -0.85 24.47 -14.73
N SER A 280 -0.92 23.38 -13.96
CA SER A 280 -2.15 22.75 -13.50
C SER A 280 -2.64 23.29 -12.15
N GLY A 281 -1.98 24.33 -11.63
CA GLY A 281 -2.27 24.96 -10.34
C GLY A 281 -3.61 25.69 -10.30
N LEU A 282 -4.45 25.33 -9.34
CA LEU A 282 -5.69 26.02 -9.04
C LEU A 282 -5.49 27.09 -7.95
N GLY A 283 -6.22 28.20 -8.03
CA GLY A 283 -6.27 29.26 -7.00
C GLY A 283 -6.35 28.73 -5.57
N LEU A 284 -7.20 27.73 -5.35
CA LEU A 284 -7.40 27.07 -4.07
C LEU A 284 -6.13 26.38 -3.51
N LEU A 285 -5.27 25.83 -4.37
CA LEU A 285 -4.00 25.24 -3.93
C LEU A 285 -3.02 26.33 -3.46
N GLY A 286 -3.10 27.52 -4.06
CA GLY A 286 -2.40 28.70 -3.57
C GLY A 286 -2.91 29.18 -2.22
N ASP A 287 -4.23 29.14 -1.98
CA ASP A 287 -4.82 29.43 -0.67
C ASP A 287 -4.33 28.46 0.40
N LEU A 288 -4.33 27.16 0.10
CA LEU A 288 -3.79 26.14 1.00
C LEU A 288 -2.30 26.35 1.26
N SER A 289 -1.51 26.66 0.23
CA SER A 289 -0.07 26.97 0.36
C SER A 289 0.15 28.12 1.34
N ALA A 290 -0.61 29.21 1.18
CA ALA A 290 -0.55 30.37 2.06
C ALA A 290 -0.90 30.04 3.52
N ILE A 291 -1.92 29.20 3.74
CA ILE A 291 -2.30 28.74 5.08
C ILE A 291 -1.16 27.94 5.71
N LEU A 292 -0.60 26.95 5.00
CA LEU A 292 0.47 26.10 5.52
C LEU A 292 1.75 26.91 5.81
N LEU A 293 2.15 27.81 4.90
CA LEU A 293 3.28 28.73 5.11
C LEU A 293 3.09 29.59 6.36
N SER A 294 1.90 30.18 6.52
CA SER A 294 1.60 30.99 7.70
C SER A 294 1.64 30.17 8.98
N ARG A 295 1.19 28.90 8.94
CA ARG A 295 1.20 28.01 10.09
C ARG A 295 2.61 27.62 10.53
N LEU A 296 3.50 27.29 9.58
CA LEU A 296 4.91 27.03 9.86
C LEU A 296 5.58 28.25 10.49
N TRP A 297 5.33 29.44 9.95
CA TRP A 297 5.94 30.66 10.49
C TRP A 297 5.45 31.01 11.90
N LEU A 298 4.16 30.84 12.20
CA LEU A 298 3.60 31.12 13.54
C LEU A 298 4.33 30.38 14.67
N GLN A 299 4.89 29.21 14.38
CA GLN A 299 5.65 28.41 15.35
C GLN A 299 6.98 29.08 15.74
N LYS A 300 7.59 29.86 14.83
CA LYS A 300 8.79 30.65 15.11
C LYS A 300 8.51 31.86 16.00
N LEU A 301 7.24 32.28 16.05
CA LEU A 301 6.80 33.42 16.86
C LEU A 301 6.34 32.99 18.26
N PHE A 302 5.70 31.82 18.36
CA PHE A 302 5.06 31.38 19.59
C PHE A 302 5.46 29.95 19.97
N SER A 303 6.15 29.78 21.10
CA SER A 303 6.64 28.49 21.59
C SER A 303 5.53 27.45 21.85
N LEU A 304 4.32 27.88 22.22
CA LEU A 304 3.16 26.99 22.37
C LEU A 304 2.67 26.41 21.05
N LEU A 305 3.02 27.04 19.93
CA LEU A 305 2.69 26.56 18.58
C LEU A 305 3.86 25.86 17.91
N ASP A 306 5.01 25.78 18.60
CA ASP A 306 6.24 25.13 18.16
C ASP A 306 6.17 23.62 18.41
N PHE A 307 5.85 22.89 17.35
CA PHE A 307 5.86 21.44 17.33
C PHE A 307 7.08 20.89 16.56
N ASP A 308 8.14 21.71 16.39
CA ASP A 308 9.33 21.38 15.60
C ASP A 308 8.99 20.93 14.16
N LEU A 309 7.95 21.52 13.57
CA LEU A 309 7.50 21.18 12.22
C LEU A 309 8.47 21.78 11.22
N LYS A 310 9.09 20.93 10.41
CA LYS A 310 9.95 21.38 9.29
C LYS A 310 9.16 21.53 7.99
N GLU A 311 8.01 20.87 7.92
CA GLU A 311 7.18 20.72 6.73
C GLU A 311 5.72 20.53 7.14
N LEU A 312 4.81 20.98 6.27
CA LEU A 312 3.40 20.65 6.29
C LEU A 312 2.95 20.24 4.89
N SER A 313 2.11 19.22 4.78
CA SER A 313 1.50 18.84 3.52
C SER A 313 0.00 18.60 3.65
N TYR A 314 -0.73 18.81 2.55
CA TYR A 314 -2.17 18.56 2.51
C TYR A 314 -2.58 18.14 1.10
N ASN A 315 -3.38 17.08 0.98
CA ASN A 315 -3.95 16.66 -0.29
C ASN A 315 -5.43 17.06 -0.38
N TYR A 316 -5.74 17.97 -1.30
CA TYR A 316 -7.10 18.46 -1.50
C TYR A 316 -8.07 17.39 -2.05
N LEU A 317 -7.59 16.45 -2.86
CA LEU A 317 -8.43 15.42 -3.49
C LEU A 317 -8.67 14.23 -2.56
N THR A 318 -7.76 14.00 -1.62
CA THR A 318 -7.86 12.93 -0.61
C THR A 318 -7.71 13.53 0.79
N PRO A 319 -8.74 14.23 1.31
CA PRO A 319 -8.68 14.83 2.64
C PRO A 319 -8.76 13.72 3.69
N SER A 320 -7.64 13.09 4.06
CA SER A 320 -7.57 12.31 5.29
C SER A 320 -7.48 13.29 6.47
N MET A 321 -8.34 13.14 7.49
CA MET A 321 -8.03 13.68 8.83
C MET A 321 -6.92 12.83 9.43
N GLU A 322 -5.71 13.01 8.93
CA GLU A 322 -4.52 12.57 9.62
C GLU A 322 -4.24 13.61 10.70
N ASN A 323 -4.52 13.26 11.96
CA ASN A 323 -3.78 13.84 13.06
C ASN A 323 -2.32 13.48 12.77
N ASP A 324 -1.57 14.47 12.29
CA ASP A 324 -0.16 14.40 11.94
C ASP A 324 0.73 14.28 13.21
N ASN A 325 0.34 13.36 14.10
CA ASN A 325 1.28 12.50 14.83
C ASN A 325 1.48 11.18 14.06
N SER A 326 0.87 11.01 12.89
CA SER A 326 1.31 10.03 11.91
C SER A 326 2.70 10.43 11.43
N PHE A 327 3.71 9.86 12.08
CA PHE A 327 4.67 9.02 11.38
C PHE A 327 4.59 9.20 9.86
N LYS A 328 5.56 9.93 9.29
CA LYS A 328 5.74 10.06 7.86
C LYS A 328 5.47 8.72 7.19
N ILE A 329 4.46 8.63 6.32
CA ILE A 329 4.38 7.58 5.29
C ILE A 329 5.39 7.90 4.16
N LYS A 330 6.57 8.39 4.56
CA LYS A 330 7.83 8.43 3.84
C LYS A 330 8.94 7.70 4.61
N GLU A 331 8.66 7.18 5.81
CA GLU A 331 9.55 6.36 6.65
C GLU A 331 8.77 5.17 7.30
N LEU A 332 7.80 4.58 6.58
CA LEU A 332 7.54 3.13 6.74
C LEU A 332 8.42 2.31 5.79
N GLN A 333 9.54 2.90 5.39
CA GLN A 333 10.79 2.17 5.45
C GLN A 333 11.34 2.35 6.87
N THR A 334 11.33 1.26 7.63
CA THR A 334 12.35 0.93 8.66
C THR A 334 12.46 1.80 9.92
N ASP A 335 11.51 1.71 10.86
CA ASP A 335 11.91 1.74 12.28
C ASP A 335 11.11 0.73 13.13
N PHE A 336 11.31 -0.55 12.82
CA PHE A 336 10.72 -1.65 13.59
C PHE A 336 11.27 -1.74 15.03
N ASP A 337 12.33 -1.00 15.36
CA ASP A 337 12.82 -0.89 16.73
C ASP A 337 11.90 -0.01 17.60
N GLU A 338 11.15 0.95 17.02
CA GLU A 338 10.06 1.63 17.73
C GLU A 338 8.81 0.75 17.89
N SER A 339 8.51 -0.08 16.89
CA SER A 339 7.44 -1.08 16.97
C SER A 339 7.74 -2.12 18.06
N GLU A 340 9.00 -2.52 18.22
CA GLU A 340 9.47 -3.40 19.31
C GLU A 340 9.35 -2.74 20.69
N LYS A 341 9.80 -1.49 20.84
CA LYS A 341 9.61 -0.74 22.10
C LYS A 341 8.15 -0.68 22.49
N THR A 342 7.28 -0.44 21.50
CA THR A 342 5.82 -0.42 21.69
C THR A 342 5.31 -1.81 22.13
N LEU A 343 5.69 -2.88 21.44
CA LEU A 343 5.29 -4.26 21.77
C LEU A 343 5.69 -4.65 23.21
N ASN A 344 6.89 -4.25 23.62
CA ASN A 344 7.43 -4.49 24.97
C ASN A 344 6.77 -3.64 26.06
N MET A 345 6.10 -2.53 25.70
CA MET A 345 5.35 -1.68 26.62
C MET A 345 3.89 -2.14 26.83
N LEU A 346 3.37 -3.00 25.95
CA LEU A 346 2.02 -3.57 26.06
C LEU A 346 1.97 -4.64 27.17
N LYS A 347 1.01 -4.50 28.09
CA LYS A 347 1.01 -5.23 29.37
C LYS A 347 0.17 -6.50 29.37
N ASN A 348 -0.73 -6.68 28.39
CA ASN A 348 -1.56 -7.88 28.28
C ASN A 348 -1.40 -8.54 26.90
N ASP A 349 -1.73 -9.83 26.84
CA ASP A 349 -1.58 -10.64 25.63
C ASP A 349 -2.55 -10.22 24.52
N ASP A 350 -3.72 -9.68 24.86
CA ASP A 350 -4.70 -9.21 23.89
C ASP A 350 -4.22 -7.98 23.12
N GLU A 351 -3.61 -7.01 23.79
CA GLU A 351 -2.99 -5.82 23.19
C GLU A 351 -1.80 -6.19 22.31
N ARG A 352 -0.96 -7.13 22.78
CA ARG A 352 0.18 -7.63 22.00
C ARG A 352 -0.28 -8.34 20.74
N ASN A 353 -1.26 -9.24 20.86
CA ASN A 353 -1.84 -9.94 19.72
C ASN A 353 -2.52 -8.97 18.75
N TYR A 354 -3.20 -7.94 19.26
CA TYR A 354 -3.79 -6.89 18.42
C TYR A 354 -2.70 -6.11 17.68
N PHE A 355 -1.67 -5.60 18.36
CA PHE A 355 -0.59 -4.86 17.69
C PHE A 355 0.13 -5.72 16.66
N TYR A 356 0.41 -6.96 17.01
CA TYR A 356 1.06 -7.94 16.15
C TYR A 356 0.25 -8.19 14.87
N ASN A 357 -0.98 -8.69 15.02
CA ASN A 357 -1.82 -9.09 13.89
C ASN A 357 -2.28 -7.89 13.06
N GLN A 358 -2.53 -6.75 13.72
CA GLN A 358 -3.15 -5.60 13.04
C GLN A 358 -2.12 -4.63 12.48
N ILE A 359 -1.02 -4.37 13.18
CA ILE A 359 -0.07 -3.31 12.82
C ILE A 359 1.20 -3.90 12.21
N LEU A 360 1.88 -4.78 12.94
CA LEU A 360 3.17 -5.31 12.52
C LEU A 360 3.06 -6.18 11.26
N PHE A 361 2.15 -7.16 11.28
CA PHE A 361 1.96 -8.10 10.18
C PHE A 361 1.56 -7.38 8.87
N SER A 362 0.62 -6.43 8.95
CA SER A 362 0.18 -5.66 7.77
C SER A 362 1.31 -4.84 7.14
N ASN A 363 2.22 -4.28 7.94
CA ASN A 363 3.38 -3.54 7.41
C ASN A 363 4.44 -4.47 6.82
N ALA A 364 4.69 -5.61 7.46
CA ALA A 364 5.62 -6.61 6.96
C ALA A 364 5.14 -7.21 5.62
N LEU A 365 3.82 -7.37 5.45
CA LEU A 365 3.19 -7.79 4.20
C LEU A 365 3.43 -6.79 3.05
N LEU A 366 3.41 -5.49 3.33
CA LEU A 366 3.73 -4.44 2.35
C LEU A 366 5.20 -4.47 1.93
N LEU A 367 6.12 -4.73 2.87
CA LEU A 367 7.53 -4.91 2.56
C LEU A 367 7.74 -6.17 1.71
N TYR A 368 7.12 -7.27 2.11
CA TYR A 368 7.14 -8.52 1.35
C TYR A 368 6.67 -8.31 -0.09
N LYS A 369 5.55 -7.60 -0.30
CA LYS A 369 5.10 -7.22 -1.64
C LYS A 369 6.15 -6.43 -2.42
N LYS A 370 6.76 -5.40 -1.81
CA LYS A 370 7.78 -4.58 -2.46
C LYS A 370 9.01 -5.41 -2.84
N PHE A 371 9.45 -6.28 -1.94
CA PHE A 371 10.52 -7.24 -2.22
C PHE A 371 10.14 -8.17 -3.37
N TYR A 372 8.95 -8.78 -3.31
CA TYR A 372 8.50 -9.74 -4.32
C TYR A 372 8.43 -9.13 -5.72
N ILE A 373 8.01 -7.86 -5.85
CA ILE A 373 7.93 -7.16 -7.13
C ILE A 373 9.31 -6.70 -7.63
N ASN A 374 10.17 -6.19 -6.75
CA ASN A 374 11.41 -5.49 -7.15
C ASN A 374 12.69 -6.29 -6.94
N SER A 375 12.63 -7.44 -6.26
CA SER A 375 13.77 -8.25 -5.84
C SER A 375 14.86 -7.45 -5.10
N ASP A 376 14.47 -6.47 -4.28
CA ASP A 376 15.39 -5.60 -3.54
C ASP A 376 15.97 -6.33 -2.31
N SER A 377 17.27 -6.62 -2.36
CA SER A 377 17.98 -7.34 -1.29
C SER A 377 17.95 -6.62 0.06
N ASN A 378 17.90 -5.29 0.08
CA ASN A 378 17.83 -4.55 1.35
C ASN A 378 16.47 -4.74 2.05
N ILE A 379 15.41 -4.89 1.26
CA ILE A 379 14.07 -5.18 1.79
C ILE A 379 14.02 -6.63 2.30
N TYR A 380 14.68 -7.55 1.60
CA TYR A 380 14.76 -8.96 2.01
C TYR A 380 15.40 -9.14 3.38
N ASP A 381 16.57 -8.54 3.61
CA ASP A 381 17.28 -8.60 4.89
C ASP A 381 16.42 -8.09 6.05
N GLU A 382 15.65 -7.02 5.79
CA GLU A 382 14.71 -6.48 6.78
C GLU A 382 13.55 -7.44 7.02
N ILE A 383 12.97 -8.08 6.00
CA ILE A 383 11.91 -9.07 6.21
C ILE A 383 12.44 -10.28 7.00
N ILE A 384 13.65 -10.79 6.72
CA ILE A 384 14.27 -11.87 7.53
C ILE A 384 14.41 -11.44 8.99
N ARG A 385 14.92 -10.23 9.23
CA ARG A 385 15.06 -9.69 10.58
C ARG A 385 13.71 -9.67 11.29
N LEU A 386 12.65 -9.22 10.62
CA LEU A 386 11.31 -9.17 11.19
C LEU A 386 10.72 -10.56 11.41
N ASN A 387 10.88 -11.44 10.43
CA ASN A 387 10.37 -12.80 10.49
C ASN A 387 11.00 -13.57 11.64
N THR A 388 12.32 -13.48 11.81
CA THR A 388 13.05 -14.13 12.91
C THR A 388 12.67 -13.53 14.27
N LYS A 389 12.50 -12.21 14.32
CA LYS A 389 12.27 -11.49 15.59
C LYS A 389 10.83 -11.58 16.09
N PHE A 390 9.88 -11.72 15.17
CA PHE A 390 8.45 -11.67 15.45
C PHE A 390 7.70 -12.93 14.99
N GLU A 391 8.36 -13.96 14.46
CA GLU A 391 7.72 -15.22 14.03
C GLU A 391 6.59 -14.99 13.01
N LEU A 392 6.80 -14.08 12.04
CA LEU A 392 5.75 -13.61 11.12
C LEU A 392 5.36 -14.61 10.02
N ASP A 393 6.07 -15.73 9.89
CA ASP A 393 5.86 -16.80 8.90
C ASP A 393 5.75 -16.27 7.45
N LEU A 394 6.50 -15.20 7.14
CA LEU A 394 6.51 -14.53 5.82
C LEU A 394 7.57 -15.08 4.86
N ILE A 395 8.64 -15.64 5.41
CA ILE A 395 9.76 -16.24 4.67
C ILE A 395 10.24 -17.45 5.48
N ASP A 396 10.60 -18.54 4.82
CA ASP A 396 11.21 -19.69 5.47
C ASP A 396 12.58 -19.31 6.09
N GLU A 397 12.99 -20.00 7.16
CA GLU A 397 14.31 -19.81 7.79
C GLU A 397 15.46 -20.04 6.79
N GLU A 398 16.58 -19.32 6.96
CA GLU A 398 17.76 -19.45 6.11
C GLU A 398 18.31 -20.90 6.08
N ASP A 399 18.05 -21.62 4.98
CA ASP A 399 18.76 -22.86 4.68
C ASP A 399 20.08 -22.52 3.98
N LYS A 400 21.18 -22.65 4.73
CA LYS A 400 22.54 -22.36 4.21
C LYS A 400 22.87 -23.13 2.93
N ASP A 401 22.36 -24.36 2.79
CA ASP A 401 22.63 -25.18 1.61
C ASP A 401 21.79 -24.69 0.41
N LEU A 402 20.57 -24.21 0.65
CA LEU A 402 19.74 -23.53 -0.35
C LEU A 402 20.41 -22.22 -0.80
N ASN A 403 20.91 -21.42 0.13
CA ASN A 403 21.59 -20.15 -0.19
C ASN A 403 22.87 -20.38 -1.00
N GLU A 404 23.66 -21.40 -0.67
CA GLU A 404 24.84 -21.78 -1.46
C GLU A 404 24.44 -22.28 -2.85
N TYR A 405 23.39 -23.08 -2.94
CA TYR A 405 22.80 -23.55 -4.19
C TYR A 405 22.32 -22.40 -5.09
N GLU A 406 21.53 -21.47 -4.56
CA GLU A 406 21.00 -20.33 -5.29
C GLU A 406 22.12 -19.38 -5.74
N LYS A 407 23.12 -19.17 -4.89
CA LYS A 407 24.31 -18.39 -5.26
C LYS A 407 25.02 -19.01 -6.45
N ILE A 408 25.33 -20.31 -6.39
CA ILE A 408 25.99 -21.00 -7.50
C ILE A 408 25.12 -20.93 -8.75
N LEU A 409 23.83 -21.22 -8.65
CA LEU A 409 22.89 -21.19 -9.77
C LEU A 409 22.81 -19.79 -10.42
N SER A 410 22.81 -18.73 -9.61
CA SER A 410 22.76 -17.34 -10.07
C SER A 410 24.01 -16.90 -10.84
N GLU A 411 25.15 -17.54 -10.60
CA GLU A 411 26.41 -17.26 -11.29
C GLU A 411 26.50 -18.02 -12.64
N LYS A 412 25.62 -19.00 -12.89
CA LYS A 412 25.62 -19.83 -14.10
C LYS A 412 24.71 -19.26 -15.19
N TYR A 413 25.31 -18.97 -16.35
CA TYR A 413 24.59 -18.53 -17.54
C TYR A 413 25.09 -19.23 -18.81
N ILE A 414 24.16 -19.42 -19.74
CA ILE A 414 24.44 -19.97 -21.06
C ILE A 414 24.30 -18.84 -22.09
N ASP A 415 25.43 -18.47 -22.68
CA ASP A 415 25.50 -17.45 -23.72
C ASP A 415 25.42 -18.13 -25.08
N CYS A 416 24.30 -17.98 -25.77
CA CYS A 416 24.09 -18.55 -27.10
C CYS A 416 23.83 -17.47 -28.13
N LYS A 417 24.75 -17.32 -29.09
CA LYS A 417 24.70 -16.28 -30.12
C LYS A 417 24.57 -14.89 -29.45
N ASP A 418 23.41 -14.25 -29.57
CA ASP A 418 23.11 -12.89 -29.08
C ASP A 418 22.21 -12.87 -27.84
N THR A 419 21.97 -14.01 -27.18
CA THR A 419 21.08 -14.08 -26.01
C THR A 419 21.72 -14.86 -24.87
N ARG A 420 21.66 -14.28 -23.67
CA ARG A 420 22.10 -14.89 -22.42
C ARG A 420 20.89 -15.49 -21.71
N TYR A 421 20.98 -16.76 -21.35
CA TYR A 421 19.94 -17.50 -20.64
C TYR A 421 20.43 -17.88 -19.24
N SER A 422 19.54 -17.81 -18.25
CA SER A 422 19.73 -18.53 -16.99
C SER A 422 19.65 -20.04 -17.20
N MET A 423 20.12 -20.83 -16.24
CA MET A 423 20.03 -22.29 -16.30
C MET A 423 18.57 -22.78 -16.45
N ASN A 424 17.62 -22.17 -15.73
CA ASN A 424 16.21 -22.55 -15.80
C ASN A 424 15.59 -22.21 -17.16
N GLU A 425 15.83 -21.01 -17.70
CA GLU A 425 15.35 -20.64 -19.04
C GLU A 425 15.93 -21.55 -20.12
N PHE A 426 17.23 -21.88 -19.99
CA PHE A 426 17.89 -22.75 -20.95
C PHE A 426 17.37 -24.20 -20.86
N SER A 427 17.01 -24.69 -19.66
CA SER A 427 16.42 -26.02 -19.48
C SER A 427 15.10 -26.20 -20.25
N ILE A 428 14.25 -25.17 -20.29
CA ILE A 428 13.02 -25.16 -21.06
C ILE A 428 13.34 -25.16 -22.56
N LYS A 429 14.30 -24.34 -22.98
CA LYS A 429 14.75 -24.27 -24.37
C LYS A 429 15.30 -25.61 -24.88
N MET A 430 16.00 -26.37 -24.02
CA MET A 430 16.49 -27.71 -24.35
C MET A 430 15.35 -28.71 -24.64
N LEU A 431 14.20 -28.56 -23.98
CA LEU A 431 13.02 -29.37 -24.25
C LEU A 431 12.34 -28.99 -25.58
N GLU A 432 12.49 -27.76 -26.06
CA GLU A 432 11.91 -27.27 -27.32
C GLU A 432 12.72 -27.69 -28.58
N ALA A 433 14.02 -27.98 -28.43
CA ALA A 433 15.00 -28.39 -29.46
C ALA A 433 14.86 -27.73 -30.83
N LYS A 434 15.15 -26.42 -30.92
CA LYS A 434 15.37 -25.73 -32.21
C LYS A 434 16.72 -25.00 -32.22
N ASP A 435 17.58 -25.39 -33.16
CA ASP A 435 18.82 -24.69 -33.55
C ASP A 435 19.72 -24.23 -32.37
N ILE A 436 19.91 -25.11 -31.38
CA ILE A 436 20.77 -24.86 -30.23
C ILE A 436 22.21 -25.23 -30.59
N ASP A 437 23.15 -24.33 -30.29
CA ASP A 437 24.58 -24.54 -30.53
C ASP A 437 25.12 -25.66 -29.62
N ASN A 438 25.91 -26.58 -30.18
CA ASN A 438 26.54 -27.65 -29.43
C ASN A 438 27.43 -27.13 -28.29
N ASP A 439 28.08 -25.99 -28.47
CA ASP A 439 28.90 -25.38 -27.41
C ASP A 439 28.03 -24.93 -26.22
N CYS A 440 26.81 -24.44 -26.49
CA CYS A 440 25.85 -24.10 -25.45
C CYS A 440 25.33 -25.32 -24.70
N ILE A 441 25.00 -26.40 -25.43
CA ILE A 441 24.55 -27.67 -24.85
C ILE A 441 25.63 -28.21 -23.91
N LYS A 442 26.89 -28.19 -24.37
CA LYS A 442 28.02 -28.65 -23.56
C LYS A 442 28.21 -27.80 -22.29
N LYS A 443 28.16 -26.47 -22.41
CA LYS A 443 28.25 -25.56 -21.25
C LYS A 443 27.10 -25.79 -20.26
N TYR A 444 25.90 -26.06 -20.75
CA TYR A 444 24.73 -26.38 -19.92
C TYR A 444 24.94 -27.67 -19.14
N GLN A 445 25.41 -28.74 -19.81
CA GLN A 445 25.72 -30.02 -19.16
C GLN A 445 26.87 -29.91 -18.15
N GLU A 446 27.91 -29.12 -18.45
CA GLU A 446 29.02 -28.83 -17.53
C GLU A 446 28.49 -28.13 -16.27
N ASN A 447 27.67 -27.08 -16.43
CA ASN A 447 27.06 -26.37 -15.32
C ASN A 447 26.14 -27.27 -14.47
N GLN A 448 25.34 -28.15 -15.10
CA GLN A 448 24.51 -29.11 -14.38
C GLN A 448 25.34 -30.12 -13.58
N SER A 449 26.48 -30.55 -14.13
CA SER A 449 27.37 -31.52 -13.48
C SER A 449 27.97 -30.97 -12.20
N GLU A 450 28.30 -29.67 -12.15
CA GLU A 450 28.79 -29.00 -10.94
C GLU A 450 27.74 -28.95 -9.81
N LEU A 451 26.45 -29.03 -10.14
CA LEU A 451 25.35 -29.00 -9.16
C LEU A 451 25.02 -30.39 -8.60
N ILE A 452 25.57 -31.48 -9.14
CA ILE A 452 25.19 -32.85 -8.77
C ILE A 452 25.48 -33.12 -7.29
N ASP A 453 26.71 -32.90 -6.83
CA ASP A 453 27.10 -33.24 -5.46
C ASP A 453 26.30 -32.44 -4.42
N LEU A 454 26.06 -31.15 -4.70
CA LEU A 454 25.22 -30.29 -3.87
C LEU A 454 23.77 -30.79 -3.82
N SER A 455 23.20 -31.14 -4.98
CA SER A 455 21.83 -31.66 -5.08
C SER A 455 21.66 -32.98 -4.34
N ILE A 456 22.62 -33.90 -4.46
CA ILE A 456 22.60 -35.19 -3.76
C ILE A 456 22.72 -35.00 -2.25
N ASN A 457 23.60 -34.10 -1.80
CA ASN A 457 23.72 -33.79 -0.37
C ASN A 457 22.44 -33.15 0.19
N ALA A 458 21.81 -32.24 -0.56
CA ALA A 458 20.54 -31.63 -0.19
C ALA A 458 19.43 -32.69 -0.01
N LEU A 459 19.29 -33.62 -0.96
CA LEU A 459 18.34 -34.74 -0.87
C LEU A 459 18.58 -35.65 0.33
N LYS A 460 19.84 -35.94 0.66
CA LYS A 460 20.21 -36.72 1.85
C LYS A 460 19.78 -36.00 3.13
N LYS A 461 20.11 -34.72 3.24
CA LYS A 461 19.72 -33.89 4.39
C LYS A 461 18.19 -33.80 4.53
N LYS A 462 17.49 -33.57 3.41
CA LYS A 462 16.02 -33.55 3.36
C LYS A 462 15.42 -34.87 3.84
N LYS A 463 15.98 -36.00 3.42
CA LYS A 463 15.59 -37.33 3.94
C LYS A 463 15.79 -37.41 5.45
N GLU A 464 16.97 -37.05 5.95
CA GLU A 464 17.26 -37.08 7.39
C GLU A 464 16.29 -36.24 8.23
N MET A 465 15.84 -35.10 7.68
CA MET A 465 14.95 -34.17 8.40
C MET A 465 13.46 -34.58 8.37
N TYR A 466 12.95 -35.04 7.23
CA TYR A 466 11.49 -35.12 7.01
C TYR A 466 10.95 -36.52 6.72
N PHE A 467 11.80 -37.52 6.47
CA PHE A 467 11.35 -38.82 5.93
C PHE A 467 10.36 -39.57 6.85
N ASP A 468 10.56 -39.54 8.16
CA ASP A 468 9.66 -40.21 9.13
C ASP A 468 8.24 -39.62 9.14
N GLU A 469 8.11 -38.33 8.84
CA GLU A 469 6.83 -37.65 8.71
C GLU A 469 6.21 -37.93 7.33
N LEU A 470 7.00 -37.78 6.26
CA LEU A 470 6.57 -38.01 4.88
C LEU A 470 6.05 -39.43 4.65
N ILE A 471 6.66 -40.46 5.28
CA ILE A 471 6.16 -41.84 5.19
C ILE A 471 4.71 -41.95 5.67
N LYS A 472 4.37 -41.30 6.79
CA LYS A 472 3.02 -41.37 7.35
C LYS A 472 2.03 -40.68 6.42
N GLU A 473 2.40 -39.52 5.89
CA GLU A 473 1.56 -38.80 4.93
C GLU A 473 1.38 -39.56 3.62
N TRP A 474 2.42 -40.20 3.07
CA TRP A 474 2.31 -41.06 1.89
C TRP A 474 1.39 -42.27 2.14
N ASP A 475 1.47 -42.88 3.32
CA ASP A 475 0.59 -43.97 3.71
C ASP A 475 -0.88 -43.51 3.82
N GLU A 476 -1.13 -42.35 4.42
CA GLU A 476 -2.47 -41.74 4.51
C GLU A 476 -3.03 -41.35 3.14
N LYS A 477 -2.19 -40.89 2.23
CA LYS A 477 -2.55 -40.49 0.86
C LYS A 477 -2.42 -41.61 -0.17
N ARG A 478 -2.21 -42.87 0.24
CA ARG A 478 -2.01 -44.00 -0.69
C ARG A 478 -3.13 -44.16 -1.73
N ASP A 479 -4.38 -44.03 -1.29
CA ASP A 479 -5.53 -44.18 -2.20
C ASP A 479 -5.58 -43.05 -3.24
N ILE A 480 -5.15 -41.84 -2.87
CA ILE A 480 -5.12 -40.72 -3.82
C ILE A 480 -3.98 -40.86 -4.82
N LYS A 481 -2.81 -41.31 -4.38
CA LYS A 481 -1.68 -41.64 -5.26
C LYS A 481 -2.13 -42.59 -6.38
N ILE A 482 -2.83 -43.68 -6.02
CA ILE A 482 -3.31 -44.67 -6.99
C ILE A 482 -4.23 -44.03 -8.04
N VAL A 483 -5.15 -43.15 -7.61
CA VAL A 483 -6.06 -42.47 -8.52
C VAL A 483 -5.31 -41.48 -9.42
N LEU A 484 -4.41 -40.67 -8.86
CA LEU A 484 -3.60 -39.70 -9.60
C LEU A 484 -2.69 -40.38 -10.62
N THR A 485 -2.03 -41.49 -10.27
CA THR A 485 -1.24 -42.31 -11.22
C THR A 485 -2.11 -42.81 -12.37
N GLY A 486 -3.30 -43.34 -12.07
CA GLY A 486 -4.23 -43.79 -13.11
C GLY A 486 -4.67 -42.66 -14.04
N ILE A 487 -4.95 -41.47 -13.49
CA ILE A 487 -5.29 -40.29 -14.30
C ILE A 487 -4.12 -39.86 -15.17
N ALA A 488 -2.91 -39.73 -14.62
CA ALA A 488 -1.73 -39.35 -15.38
C ALA A 488 -1.48 -40.29 -16.56
N GLN A 489 -1.56 -41.61 -16.33
CA GLN A 489 -1.41 -42.63 -17.38
C GLN A 489 -2.49 -42.52 -18.46
N GLU A 490 -3.76 -42.37 -18.09
CA GLU A 490 -4.86 -42.23 -19.04
C GLU A 490 -4.79 -40.89 -19.81
N MET A 491 -4.43 -39.80 -19.17
CA MET A 491 -4.18 -38.51 -19.83
C MET A 491 -3.08 -38.63 -20.87
N ASN A 492 -1.95 -39.27 -20.52
CA ASN A 492 -0.86 -39.51 -21.46
C ASN A 492 -1.31 -40.36 -22.65
N ASN A 493 -2.11 -41.40 -22.40
CA ASN A 493 -2.66 -42.25 -23.46
C ASN A 493 -3.63 -41.51 -24.37
N LEU A 494 -4.40 -40.55 -23.86
CA LEU A 494 -5.30 -39.73 -24.66
C LEU A 494 -4.56 -38.68 -25.49
N LEU A 495 -3.57 -37.99 -24.90
CA LEU A 495 -2.84 -36.89 -25.54
C LEU A 495 -1.82 -37.37 -26.59
N TYR A 496 -1.24 -38.55 -26.38
CA TYR A 496 -0.16 -39.14 -27.19
C TYR A 496 -0.53 -40.52 -27.72
N LYS A 497 -1.83 -40.72 -28.03
CA LYS A 497 -2.36 -42.01 -28.49
C LYS A 497 -1.64 -42.56 -29.72
N ASP A 498 -1.37 -41.69 -30.69
CA ASP A 498 -0.79 -42.03 -31.99
C ASP A 498 0.69 -41.65 -32.10
N ASP A 499 1.28 -41.14 -31.02
CA ASP A 499 2.67 -40.67 -30.97
C ASP A 499 3.57 -41.69 -30.26
N ASN A 500 4.70 -42.03 -30.89
CA ASN A 500 5.75 -42.85 -30.26
C ASN A 500 6.63 -42.03 -29.30
N GLU A 501 6.48 -40.71 -29.32
CA GLU A 501 7.26 -39.75 -28.56
C GLU A 501 6.33 -38.80 -27.77
N VAL A 502 6.68 -38.50 -26.53
CA VAL A 502 5.94 -37.57 -25.66
C VAL A 502 6.54 -36.17 -25.82
N ASP A 503 5.84 -35.32 -26.56
CA ASP A 503 6.20 -33.90 -26.73
C ASP A 503 5.37 -33.05 -25.74
N TYR A 504 5.95 -32.70 -24.59
CA TYR A 504 5.31 -31.85 -23.57
C TYR A 504 4.98 -30.44 -24.07
N GLU A 505 5.63 -30.00 -25.16
CA GLU A 505 5.44 -28.68 -25.74
C GLU A 505 4.29 -28.67 -26.77
N LYS A 506 3.78 -29.85 -27.18
CA LYS A 506 2.74 -30.03 -28.21
C LYS A 506 1.51 -29.14 -27.99
N TYR A 507 1.07 -29.00 -26.74
CA TYR A 507 -0.12 -28.23 -26.35
C TYR A 507 0.22 -26.92 -25.64
N LYS A 508 1.51 -26.58 -25.52
CA LYS A 508 1.92 -25.31 -24.90
C LYS A 508 1.25 -24.16 -25.65
N PRO A 509 0.61 -23.22 -24.93
CA PRO A 509 -0.02 -22.07 -25.57
C PRO A 509 1.08 -21.11 -26.03
N TYR A 510 1.72 -21.41 -27.17
CA TYR A 510 2.80 -20.60 -27.73
C TYR A 510 2.32 -19.15 -27.97
N SER A 511 2.86 -18.20 -27.20
CA SER A 511 3.22 -16.81 -27.55
C SER A 511 2.20 -15.86 -28.21
N ASP A 512 1.01 -16.31 -28.59
CA ASP A 512 -0.02 -15.44 -29.14
C ASP A 512 -0.55 -14.56 -28.01
N LYS A 513 -0.41 -13.24 -28.17
CA LYS A 513 -1.13 -12.29 -27.34
C LYS A 513 -2.60 -12.38 -27.74
N PHE A 514 -3.39 -13.10 -26.95
CA PHE A 514 -4.79 -13.37 -27.25
C PHE A 514 -5.67 -12.23 -26.79
N LEU A 515 -5.55 -11.88 -25.51
CA LEU A 515 -6.37 -10.91 -24.82
C LEU A 515 -5.47 -9.98 -24.02
N ASP A 516 -5.73 -8.68 -24.07
CA ASP A 516 -5.18 -7.78 -23.07
C ASP A 516 -5.76 -8.05 -21.67
N VAL A 517 -5.19 -7.43 -20.63
CA VAL A 517 -5.61 -7.65 -19.25
C VAL A 517 -7.09 -7.33 -19.05
N ASN A 518 -7.61 -6.26 -19.67
CA ASN A 518 -9.01 -5.85 -19.51
C ASN A 518 -9.94 -6.84 -20.20
N GLU A 519 -9.59 -7.30 -21.40
CA GLU A 519 -10.33 -8.32 -22.13
C GLU A 519 -10.34 -9.66 -21.37
N ALA A 520 -9.21 -10.03 -20.74
CA ALA A 520 -9.14 -11.22 -19.89
C ALA A 520 -10.01 -11.06 -18.63
N LEU A 521 -9.97 -9.92 -17.94
CA LEU A 521 -10.85 -9.66 -16.79
C LEU A 521 -12.33 -9.68 -17.18
N MET A 522 -12.67 -9.19 -18.37
CA MET A 522 -14.02 -9.30 -18.93
C MET A 522 -14.40 -10.77 -19.17
N LEU A 523 -13.52 -11.57 -19.77
CA LEU A 523 -13.75 -12.99 -19.98
C LEU A 523 -13.95 -13.73 -18.65
N ILE A 524 -13.08 -13.47 -17.66
CA ILE A 524 -13.15 -14.07 -16.33
C ILE A 524 -14.43 -13.66 -15.60
N SER A 525 -14.89 -12.42 -15.79
CA SER A 525 -16.17 -11.93 -15.24
C SER A 525 -17.39 -12.69 -15.77
N GLU A 526 -17.29 -13.38 -16.92
CA GLU A 526 -18.35 -14.23 -17.42
C GLU A 526 -18.58 -15.49 -16.56
N ILE A 527 -17.73 -15.74 -15.54
CA ILE A 527 -17.99 -16.74 -14.49
C ILE A 527 -19.35 -16.53 -13.81
N ASP A 528 -19.88 -15.30 -13.76
CA ASP A 528 -21.26 -15.07 -13.26
C ASP A 528 -22.33 -15.84 -14.04
N ARG A 529 -22.07 -16.29 -15.28
CA ARG A 529 -22.98 -17.18 -16.01
C ARG A 529 -23.20 -18.52 -15.31
N PHE A 530 -22.25 -18.98 -14.49
CA PHE A 530 -22.46 -20.16 -13.63
C PHE A 530 -23.55 -19.90 -12.58
N ASN A 531 -23.67 -18.67 -12.09
CA ASN A 531 -24.52 -18.37 -10.96
C ASN A 531 -24.86 -16.88 -10.82
N PHE A 532 -26.13 -16.53 -11.06
CA PHE A 532 -26.66 -15.18 -10.83
C PHE A 532 -26.73 -14.77 -9.34
N ILE A 533 -26.44 -15.69 -8.41
CA ILE A 533 -26.55 -15.46 -6.96
C ILE A 533 -25.25 -14.86 -6.39
N SER A 534 -24.09 -15.15 -7.01
CA SER A 534 -22.79 -14.57 -6.65
C SER A 534 -22.49 -13.35 -7.51
N ASP A 535 -21.93 -12.30 -6.92
CA ASP A 535 -21.48 -11.09 -7.64
C ASP A 535 -19.97 -11.17 -7.92
N PHE A 536 -19.55 -12.12 -8.76
CA PHE A 536 -18.14 -12.32 -9.10
C PHE A 536 -17.62 -11.17 -9.97
N ARG A 537 -18.42 -10.69 -10.93
CA ARG A 537 -18.09 -9.49 -11.71
C ARG A 537 -17.98 -8.25 -10.84
N GLY A 538 -18.88 -8.06 -9.87
CA GLY A 538 -18.78 -6.96 -8.91
C GLY A 538 -17.53 -7.05 -8.06
N PHE A 539 -17.11 -8.26 -7.67
CA PHE A 539 -15.83 -8.47 -7.00
C PHE A 539 -14.63 -8.09 -7.89
N ILE A 540 -14.60 -8.53 -9.15
CA ILE A 540 -13.54 -8.14 -10.11
C ILE A 540 -13.51 -6.62 -10.27
N ASN A 541 -14.66 -5.99 -10.51
CA ASN A 541 -14.76 -4.53 -10.58
C ASN A 541 -14.21 -3.86 -9.31
N TYR A 542 -14.50 -4.41 -8.13
CA TYR A 542 -14.00 -3.90 -6.87
C TYR A 542 -12.47 -3.98 -6.78
N VAL A 543 -11.87 -5.15 -7.02
CA VAL A 543 -10.41 -5.32 -6.93
C VAL A 543 -9.67 -4.54 -8.01
N THR A 544 -10.25 -4.36 -9.20
CA THR A 544 -9.68 -3.52 -10.26
C THR A 544 -9.80 -2.03 -9.91
N THR A 545 -10.96 -1.55 -9.47
CA THR A 545 -11.18 -0.12 -9.16
C THR A 545 -10.33 0.36 -7.99
N HIS A 546 -9.99 -0.52 -7.06
CA HIS A 546 -9.18 -0.21 -5.88
C HIS A 546 -7.69 -0.58 -6.05
N ASN A 547 -7.23 -0.83 -7.28
CA ASN A 547 -5.83 -1.17 -7.60
C ASN A 547 -5.27 -2.34 -6.78
N MET A 548 -6.10 -3.35 -6.51
CA MET A 548 -5.66 -4.57 -5.81
C MET A 548 -5.05 -5.60 -6.75
N ILE A 549 -5.11 -5.39 -8.08
CA ILE A 549 -4.40 -6.19 -9.08
C ILE A 549 -3.18 -5.41 -9.54
N THR A 550 -1.99 -5.95 -9.28
CA THR A 550 -0.70 -5.42 -9.73
C THR A 550 -0.21 -6.27 -10.90
N ILE A 551 -0.19 -5.68 -12.10
CA ILE A 551 0.46 -6.28 -13.27
C ILE A 551 1.91 -5.80 -13.30
N THR A 552 2.85 -6.74 -13.29
CA THR A 552 4.30 -6.45 -13.29
C THR A 552 4.99 -6.97 -14.53
N GLU A 553 5.95 -6.20 -15.05
CA GLU A 553 6.84 -6.60 -16.14
C GLU A 553 8.02 -7.45 -15.64
N ASN A 554 8.34 -7.38 -14.34
CA ASN A 554 9.29 -8.27 -13.71
C ASN A 554 8.65 -9.66 -13.69
N ARG A 555 9.26 -10.64 -14.37
CA ARG A 555 8.77 -12.02 -14.50
C ARG A 555 8.79 -12.75 -13.16
N VAL A 556 7.79 -12.48 -12.33
CA VAL A 556 7.58 -13.09 -11.02
C VAL A 556 6.49 -14.14 -11.11
N ASN A 557 6.50 -15.10 -10.20
CA ASN A 557 5.40 -16.05 -10.12
C ASN A 557 4.11 -15.32 -9.70
N PRO A 558 2.94 -15.68 -10.25
CA PRO A 558 1.65 -15.22 -9.76
C PRO A 558 1.51 -15.42 -8.24
N LEU A 559 0.90 -14.46 -7.56
CA LEU A 559 0.72 -14.51 -6.12
C LEU A 559 -0.49 -13.70 -5.66
N CYS A 560 -1.31 -14.29 -4.79
CA CYS A 560 -2.39 -13.63 -4.08
C CYS A 560 -2.03 -13.50 -2.60
N ILE A 561 -1.81 -12.26 -2.16
CA ILE A 561 -1.48 -11.92 -0.78
C ILE A 561 -2.77 -11.55 -0.05
N TRP A 562 -3.20 -12.36 0.91
CA TRP A 562 -4.37 -12.06 1.75
C TRP A 562 -3.98 -11.26 2.99
N ASN A 563 -4.61 -10.11 3.18
CA ASN A 563 -4.54 -9.34 4.40
C ASN A 563 -5.75 -9.67 5.31
N PRO A 564 -5.55 -10.43 6.40
CA PRO A 564 -6.63 -10.85 7.29
C PRO A 564 -7.32 -9.68 8.04
N ARG A 565 -6.61 -8.57 8.27
CA ARG A 565 -7.15 -7.39 8.98
C ARG A 565 -8.29 -6.75 8.20
N TYR A 566 -8.07 -6.53 6.91
CA TYR A 566 -9.07 -5.92 6.05
C TYR A 566 -9.98 -6.96 5.37
N GLY A 567 -9.58 -8.23 5.40
CA GLY A 567 -10.21 -9.29 4.61
C GLY A 567 -10.13 -8.98 3.11
N LEU A 568 -9.00 -8.40 2.69
CA LEU A 568 -8.72 -7.97 1.32
C LEU A 568 -7.54 -8.77 0.81
N SER A 569 -7.53 -9.04 -0.49
CA SER A 569 -6.44 -9.72 -1.16
C SER A 569 -5.84 -8.82 -2.22
N GLU A 570 -4.52 -8.78 -2.25
CA GLU A 570 -3.76 -8.15 -3.32
C GLU A 570 -3.23 -9.23 -4.27
N ILE A 571 -3.47 -9.04 -5.55
CA ILE A 571 -3.11 -9.97 -6.62
C ILE A 571 -1.90 -9.40 -7.35
N ILE A 572 -0.86 -10.20 -7.55
CA ILE A 572 0.35 -9.84 -8.29
C ILE A 572 0.51 -10.88 -9.39
N VAL A 573 0.54 -10.43 -10.65
CA VAL A 573 0.75 -11.33 -11.80
C VAL A 573 1.65 -10.68 -12.84
N THR A 574 2.45 -11.50 -13.52
CA THR A 574 3.04 -11.13 -14.81
C THR A 574 2.05 -11.49 -15.90
N TYR A 575 1.72 -10.53 -16.79
CA TYR A 575 0.73 -10.74 -17.83
C TYR A 575 1.24 -10.19 -19.17
N GLU A 576 1.52 -11.08 -20.12
CA GLU A 576 1.96 -10.75 -21.47
C GLU A 576 0.85 -10.97 -22.52
N GLY A 577 -0.28 -11.58 -22.15
CA GLY A 577 -1.46 -11.83 -23.00
C GLY A 577 -1.63 -13.28 -23.44
N SER A 578 -0.88 -14.22 -22.86
CA SER A 578 -0.93 -15.64 -23.21
C SER A 578 -2.11 -16.35 -22.53
N GLY A 579 -2.48 -17.54 -23.04
CA GLY A 579 -3.49 -18.37 -22.37
C GLY A 579 -3.07 -18.80 -20.96
N LYS A 580 -1.76 -18.99 -20.71
CA LYS A 580 -1.25 -19.25 -19.36
C LYS A 580 -1.54 -18.07 -18.44
N ASP A 581 -1.30 -16.85 -18.90
CA ASP A 581 -1.49 -15.64 -18.09
C ASP A 581 -2.97 -15.44 -17.72
N ILE A 582 -3.89 -15.83 -18.61
CA ILE A 582 -5.34 -15.83 -18.32
C ILE A 582 -5.66 -16.83 -17.21
N MET A 583 -5.08 -18.03 -17.25
CA MET A 583 -5.30 -19.05 -16.21
C MET A 583 -4.69 -18.63 -14.87
N ASP A 584 -3.47 -18.08 -14.89
CA ASP A 584 -2.79 -17.55 -13.70
C ASP A 584 -3.62 -16.42 -13.07
N LEU A 585 -4.07 -15.45 -13.86
CA LEU A 585 -4.94 -14.37 -13.38
C LEU A 585 -6.27 -14.91 -12.84
N THR A 586 -6.86 -15.91 -13.49
CA THR A 586 -8.09 -16.57 -13.03
C THR A 586 -7.89 -17.26 -11.67
N HIS A 587 -6.74 -17.91 -11.50
CA HIS A 587 -6.36 -18.60 -10.27
C HIS A 587 -6.20 -17.62 -9.10
N GLU A 588 -5.43 -16.54 -9.28
CA GLU A 588 -5.21 -15.54 -8.23
C GLU A 588 -6.47 -14.77 -7.86
N ILE A 589 -7.31 -14.44 -8.85
CA ILE A 589 -8.65 -13.86 -8.58
C ILE A 589 -9.50 -14.85 -7.79
N GLY A 590 -9.38 -16.15 -8.07
CA GLY A 590 -10.04 -17.22 -7.32
C GLY A 590 -9.66 -17.20 -5.85
N HIS A 591 -8.36 -17.16 -5.53
CA HIS A 591 -7.90 -17.00 -4.15
C HIS A 591 -8.51 -15.75 -3.51
N ALA A 592 -8.37 -14.59 -4.16
CA ALA A 592 -8.87 -13.32 -3.64
C ALA A 592 -10.39 -13.34 -3.38
N TYR A 593 -11.16 -13.94 -4.29
CA TYR A 593 -12.61 -14.03 -4.19
C TYR A 593 -13.04 -14.85 -2.98
N TYR A 594 -12.51 -16.07 -2.81
CA TYR A 594 -12.92 -16.91 -1.68
C TYR A 594 -12.34 -16.45 -0.35
N ASN A 595 -11.13 -15.85 -0.36
CA ASN A 595 -10.54 -15.21 0.81
C ASN A 595 -11.41 -14.06 1.35
N SER A 596 -12.15 -13.36 0.48
CA SER A 596 -13.06 -12.27 0.89
C SER A 596 -14.21 -12.74 1.80
N PHE A 597 -14.51 -14.04 1.78
CA PHE A 597 -15.55 -14.68 2.59
C PHE A 597 -15.03 -15.34 3.87
N LEU A 598 -13.72 -15.41 4.09
CA LEU A 598 -13.18 -15.98 5.32
C LEU A 598 -13.54 -15.13 6.53
N ASN A 599 -13.79 -15.80 7.66
CA ASN A 599 -14.11 -15.14 8.92
C ASN A 599 -12.96 -14.22 9.38
N ARG A 600 -13.31 -13.00 9.80
CA ARG A 600 -12.38 -11.95 10.22
C ARG A 600 -12.41 -11.85 11.75
N GLY A 601 -11.32 -12.20 12.41
CA GLY A 601 -11.22 -12.17 13.87
C GLY A 601 -9.80 -11.87 14.35
N ASN A 602 -9.66 -11.60 15.65
CA ASN A 602 -8.39 -11.19 16.27
C ASN A 602 -7.24 -12.20 16.11
N ASN A 603 -7.55 -13.46 15.73
CA ASN A 603 -6.60 -14.55 15.45
C ASN A 603 -6.84 -15.13 14.05
N ALA A 604 -6.99 -14.29 13.03
CA ALA A 604 -7.22 -14.75 11.66
C ALA A 604 -6.07 -15.67 11.22
N LYS A 605 -6.40 -16.96 11.02
CA LYS A 605 -5.47 -17.98 10.54
C LYS A 605 -5.65 -18.17 9.04
N TYR A 606 -4.59 -18.59 8.38
CA TYR A 606 -4.68 -19.07 7.01
C TYR A 606 -5.56 -20.33 6.95
N ILE A 607 -6.32 -20.45 5.87
CA ILE A 607 -7.02 -21.68 5.54
C ILE A 607 -5.99 -22.74 5.11
N ASN A 608 -6.31 -24.02 5.29
CA ASN A 608 -5.45 -25.10 4.84
C ASN A 608 -5.10 -24.97 3.34
N SER A 609 -3.83 -25.16 2.98
CA SER A 609 -3.30 -25.01 1.61
C SER A 609 -4.14 -25.76 0.58
N ILE A 610 -4.53 -27.01 0.84
CA ILE A 610 -5.32 -27.80 -0.12
C ILE A 610 -6.70 -27.21 -0.37
N VAL A 611 -7.31 -26.59 0.64
CA VAL A 611 -8.60 -25.92 0.50
C VAL A 611 -8.43 -24.63 -0.30
N SER A 612 -7.40 -23.83 0.03
CA SER A 612 -7.07 -22.59 -0.70
C SER A 612 -6.89 -22.87 -2.19
N GLU A 613 -6.02 -23.82 -2.53
CA GLU A 613 -5.74 -24.25 -3.90
C GLU A 613 -6.98 -24.80 -4.59
N SER A 614 -7.79 -25.63 -3.90
CA SER A 614 -9.02 -26.19 -4.48
C SER A 614 -10.04 -25.11 -4.82
N LEU A 615 -10.11 -24.02 -4.04
CA LEU A 615 -11.01 -22.89 -4.27
C LEU A 615 -10.51 -21.99 -5.41
N ALA A 616 -9.21 -21.76 -5.53
CA ALA A 616 -8.63 -21.07 -6.68
C ALA A 616 -8.88 -21.85 -7.98
N ILE A 617 -8.55 -23.15 -7.97
CA ILE A 617 -8.77 -24.07 -9.09
C ILE A 617 -10.24 -24.23 -9.45
N LEU A 618 -11.15 -24.20 -8.47
CA LEU A 618 -12.59 -24.16 -8.74
C LEU A 618 -12.93 -23.02 -9.73
N THR A 619 -12.29 -21.85 -9.59
CA THR A 619 -12.46 -20.70 -10.48
C THR A 619 -11.90 -20.97 -11.88
N GLU A 620 -10.74 -21.63 -11.98
CA GLU A 620 -10.19 -22.10 -13.25
C GLU A 620 -11.18 -23.00 -14.00
N PHE A 621 -11.72 -24.03 -13.35
CA PHE A 621 -12.69 -24.93 -13.98
C PHE A 621 -14.02 -24.26 -14.29
N LYS A 622 -14.43 -23.25 -13.51
CA LYS A 622 -15.58 -22.41 -13.87
C LYS A 622 -15.35 -21.75 -15.23
N LEU A 623 -14.21 -21.10 -15.42
CA LEU A 623 -13.86 -20.52 -16.72
C LEU A 623 -13.82 -21.59 -17.82
N MET A 624 -13.20 -22.75 -17.57
CA MET A 624 -13.10 -23.82 -18.56
C MET A 624 -14.47 -24.35 -19.03
N PHE A 625 -15.45 -24.56 -18.14
CA PHE A 625 -16.77 -25.03 -18.58
C PHE A 625 -17.51 -23.98 -19.40
N ILE A 626 -17.43 -22.68 -19.05
CA ILE A 626 -18.03 -21.60 -19.86
C ILE A 626 -17.45 -21.59 -21.27
N LEU A 627 -16.12 -21.71 -21.38
CA LEU A 627 -15.45 -21.78 -22.68
C LEU A 627 -15.92 -23.03 -23.45
N MET A 628 -16.07 -24.16 -22.78
CA MET A 628 -16.55 -25.42 -23.38
C MET A 628 -18.03 -25.38 -23.83
N GLU A 629 -18.85 -24.44 -23.38
CA GLU A 629 -20.21 -24.23 -23.92
C GLU A 629 -20.20 -23.52 -25.29
N GLN A 630 -19.12 -22.82 -25.63
CA GLN A 630 -19.05 -22.06 -26.87
C GLN A 630 -18.96 -23.02 -28.08
N SER A 631 -19.76 -22.72 -29.10
CA SER A 631 -19.83 -23.52 -30.33
C SER A 631 -18.62 -23.32 -31.25
N ASN A 632 -18.00 -22.13 -31.23
CA ASN A 632 -16.83 -21.76 -32.03
C ASN A 632 -15.70 -21.24 -31.13
N LEU A 633 -15.20 -22.09 -30.23
CA LEU A 633 -14.12 -21.73 -29.32
C LEU A 633 -12.78 -21.78 -30.07
N ASN A 634 -11.92 -20.79 -29.89
CA ASN A 634 -10.58 -20.80 -30.49
C ASN A 634 -9.75 -21.99 -29.96
N LYS A 635 -9.10 -22.73 -30.87
CA LYS A 635 -8.19 -23.84 -30.59
C LYS A 635 -7.13 -23.52 -29.53
N SER A 636 -6.67 -22.28 -29.45
CA SER A 636 -5.70 -21.85 -28.44
C SER A 636 -6.25 -21.88 -27.02
N PHE A 637 -7.54 -21.59 -26.80
CA PHE A 637 -8.17 -21.78 -25.48
C PHE A 637 -8.28 -23.27 -25.12
N LEU A 638 -8.55 -24.14 -26.09
CA LEU A 638 -8.56 -25.59 -25.85
C LEU A 638 -7.15 -26.11 -25.50
N ASN A 639 -6.12 -25.67 -26.23
CA ASN A 639 -4.73 -26.01 -25.92
C ASN A 639 -4.29 -25.49 -24.55
N MET A 640 -4.70 -24.27 -24.17
CA MET A 640 -4.50 -23.71 -22.84
C MET A 640 -5.09 -24.62 -21.75
N MET A 641 -6.32 -25.13 -21.93
CA MET A 641 -6.93 -26.07 -20.97
C MET A 641 -6.15 -27.38 -20.87
N ILE A 642 -5.76 -27.96 -22.02
CA ILE A 642 -4.96 -29.19 -22.04
C ILE A 642 -3.63 -28.97 -21.31
N TYR A 643 -2.94 -27.87 -21.61
CA TYR A 643 -1.66 -27.53 -21.00
C TYR A 643 -1.78 -27.32 -19.49
N ASN A 644 -2.80 -26.61 -19.02
CA ASN A 644 -3.07 -26.42 -17.58
C ASN A 644 -3.30 -27.76 -16.87
N LEU A 645 -4.13 -28.65 -17.45
CA LEU A 645 -4.41 -29.97 -16.88
C LEU A 645 -3.17 -30.87 -16.90
N GLN A 646 -2.47 -30.95 -18.04
CA GLN A 646 -1.28 -31.78 -18.19
C GLN A 646 -0.14 -31.31 -17.29
N GLY A 647 0.08 -30.00 -17.19
CA GLY A 647 1.12 -29.41 -16.35
C GLY A 647 0.99 -29.83 -14.89
N THR A 648 -0.22 -29.83 -14.33
CA THR A 648 -0.46 -30.26 -12.95
C THR A 648 -0.55 -31.78 -12.80
N MET A 649 -1.42 -32.44 -13.56
CA MET A 649 -1.77 -33.86 -13.35
C MET A 649 -0.67 -34.82 -13.79
N VAL A 650 0.20 -34.39 -14.71
CA VAL A 650 1.34 -35.18 -15.18
C VAL A 650 2.64 -34.53 -14.71
N GLY A 651 2.87 -33.25 -15.01
CA GLY A 651 4.12 -32.56 -14.69
C GLY A 651 4.41 -32.50 -13.19
N VAL A 652 3.61 -31.75 -12.43
CA VAL A 652 3.78 -31.58 -10.97
C VAL A 652 3.68 -32.93 -10.24
N PHE A 653 2.70 -33.77 -10.61
CA PHE A 653 2.56 -35.09 -9.99
C PHE A 653 3.77 -36.01 -10.23
N SER A 654 4.41 -35.94 -11.40
CA SER A 654 5.64 -36.70 -11.65
C SER A 654 6.79 -36.27 -10.75
N LEU A 655 6.89 -34.99 -10.38
CA LEU A 655 7.86 -34.50 -9.41
C LEU A 655 7.57 -35.01 -8.00
N ASP A 656 6.30 -35.11 -7.61
CA ASP A 656 5.90 -35.69 -6.31
C ASP A 656 6.29 -37.17 -6.21
N LEU A 657 6.03 -37.95 -7.26
CA LEU A 657 6.45 -39.35 -7.33
C LEU A 657 7.97 -39.48 -7.33
N TYR A 658 8.65 -38.58 -8.03
CA TYR A 658 10.11 -38.61 -8.13
C TYR A 658 10.77 -38.34 -6.78
N GLU A 659 10.32 -37.31 -6.08
CA GLU A 659 10.75 -37.01 -4.71
C GLU A 659 10.48 -38.18 -3.76
N GLU A 660 9.27 -38.74 -3.79
CA GLU A 660 8.90 -39.88 -2.95
C GLU A 660 9.81 -41.10 -3.16
N GLU A 661 10.04 -41.50 -4.40
CA GLU A 661 10.84 -42.69 -4.70
C GLU A 661 12.33 -42.45 -4.47
N ILE A 662 12.84 -41.22 -4.69
CA ILE A 662 14.23 -40.87 -4.32
C ILE A 662 14.43 -40.97 -2.81
N LEU A 663 13.54 -40.36 -2.01
CA LEU A 663 13.72 -40.33 -0.56
C LEU A 663 13.61 -41.74 0.04
N LYS A 664 12.94 -42.68 -0.62
CA LYS A 664 12.91 -44.10 -0.23
C LYS A 664 14.19 -44.89 -0.53
N LEU A 665 15.10 -44.39 -1.38
CA LEU A 665 16.35 -45.08 -1.70
C LEU A 665 17.21 -45.32 -0.46
N GLU A 666 17.80 -46.53 -0.33
CA GLU A 666 18.77 -46.81 0.75
C GLU A 666 20.03 -45.95 0.62
N ASP A 667 20.55 -45.80 -0.60
CA ASP A 667 21.67 -44.93 -0.94
C ASP A 667 21.27 -43.92 -2.03
N ILE A 668 21.25 -42.64 -1.67
CA ILE A 668 20.97 -41.54 -2.61
C ILE A 668 22.28 -41.16 -3.30
N ASN A 669 22.43 -41.55 -4.55
CA ASN A 669 23.51 -41.16 -5.44
C ASN A 669 22.96 -40.89 -6.85
N ILE A 670 23.74 -40.25 -7.73
CA ILE A 670 23.23 -39.82 -9.04
C ILE A 670 22.78 -41.00 -9.92
N GLU A 671 23.44 -42.16 -9.85
CA GLU A 671 23.07 -43.34 -10.63
C GLU A 671 21.69 -43.85 -10.23
N ASN A 672 21.45 -44.00 -8.92
CA ASN A 672 20.16 -44.46 -8.38
C ASN A 672 19.05 -43.43 -8.63
N VAL A 673 19.34 -42.14 -8.51
CA VAL A 673 18.38 -41.06 -8.80
C VAL A 673 17.95 -41.11 -10.28
N LEU A 674 18.89 -41.28 -11.20
CA LEU A 674 18.58 -41.44 -12.62
C LEU A 674 17.82 -42.74 -12.93
N GLU A 675 18.09 -43.82 -12.20
CA GLU A 675 17.32 -45.06 -12.31
C GLU A 675 15.87 -44.87 -11.87
N VAL A 676 15.62 -44.19 -10.74
CA VAL A 676 14.27 -43.84 -10.28
C VAL A 676 13.53 -43.05 -11.35
N ARG A 677 14.17 -42.02 -11.92
CA ARG A 677 13.59 -41.21 -13.01
C ARG A 677 13.16 -42.09 -14.18
N ASN A 678 14.05 -42.97 -14.65
CA ASN A 678 13.78 -43.85 -15.79
C ASN A 678 12.64 -44.83 -15.52
N ASN A 679 12.54 -45.34 -14.29
CA ASN A 679 11.45 -46.23 -13.88
C ASN A 679 10.10 -45.49 -13.85
N LEU A 680 10.08 -44.27 -13.31
CA LEU A 680 8.87 -43.43 -13.27
C LEU A 680 8.40 -42.99 -14.66
N ILE A 681 9.34 -42.68 -15.57
CA ILE A 681 8.99 -42.40 -16.96
C ILE A 681 8.29 -43.61 -17.60
N LYS A 682 8.83 -44.82 -17.39
CA LYS A 682 8.17 -46.04 -17.90
C LYS A 682 6.81 -46.29 -17.25
N GLU A 683 6.68 -46.02 -15.96
CA GLU A 683 5.41 -46.16 -15.23
C GLU A 683 4.33 -45.20 -15.78
N LEU A 684 4.68 -43.94 -16.02
CA LEU A 684 3.71 -42.91 -16.43
C LEU A 684 3.45 -42.86 -17.95
N PHE A 685 4.47 -43.14 -18.77
CA PHE A 685 4.42 -42.97 -20.23
C PHE A 685 4.46 -44.28 -21.02
N GLY A 686 4.75 -45.40 -20.36
CA GLY A 686 4.90 -46.71 -21.00
C GLY A 686 6.22 -46.82 -21.78
N GLU A 687 6.18 -47.44 -22.95
CA GLU A 687 7.33 -47.61 -23.85
C GLU A 687 7.62 -46.36 -24.72
N ARG A 688 6.92 -45.24 -24.49
CA ARG A 688 7.12 -44.01 -25.25
C ARG A 688 8.40 -43.30 -24.80
N VAL A 689 9.08 -42.66 -25.75
CA VAL A 689 10.27 -41.86 -25.48
C VAL A 689 9.85 -40.43 -25.20
N VAL A 690 10.36 -39.80 -24.15
CA VAL A 690 10.13 -38.36 -23.94
C VAL A 690 10.99 -37.59 -24.94
N LYS A 691 10.39 -36.62 -25.63
CA LYS A 691 11.11 -35.80 -26.60
C LYS A 691 12.25 -35.05 -25.92
N ASN A 692 13.45 -35.10 -26.51
CA ASN A 692 14.65 -34.45 -25.97
C ASN A 692 15.04 -34.90 -24.55
N ASP A 693 14.65 -36.13 -24.16
CA ASP A 693 14.89 -36.67 -22.81
C ASP A 693 16.35 -36.56 -22.37
N GLU A 694 17.28 -36.79 -23.30
CA GLU A 694 18.73 -36.78 -23.10
C GLU A 694 19.27 -35.47 -22.47
N TYR A 695 18.57 -34.34 -22.66
CA TYR A 695 18.96 -33.05 -22.11
C TYR A 695 18.29 -32.70 -20.77
N SER A 696 17.35 -33.53 -20.31
CA SER A 696 16.51 -33.25 -19.14
C SER A 696 16.80 -34.16 -17.94
N GLN A 697 17.70 -35.14 -18.11
CA GLN A 697 18.05 -36.12 -17.07
C GLN A 697 18.54 -35.46 -15.78
N LEU A 698 19.35 -34.41 -15.91
CA LEU A 698 19.89 -33.66 -14.77
C LEU A 698 19.04 -32.47 -14.34
N ASN A 699 17.83 -32.26 -14.90
CA ASN A 699 16.99 -31.12 -14.51
C ASN A 699 16.55 -31.17 -13.04
N ILE A 700 16.67 -32.32 -12.36
CA ILE A 700 16.49 -32.40 -10.90
C ILE A 700 17.45 -31.47 -10.16
N THR A 701 18.68 -31.27 -10.67
CA THR A 701 19.65 -30.35 -10.05
C THR A 701 19.23 -28.89 -10.19
N LEU A 702 18.18 -28.60 -10.96
CA LEU A 702 17.60 -27.27 -11.14
C LEU A 702 16.28 -27.09 -10.34
N SER A 703 15.78 -28.15 -9.70
CA SER A 703 14.47 -28.15 -9.04
C SER A 703 14.60 -27.88 -7.54
N LYS A 704 14.67 -26.60 -7.18
CA LYS A 704 14.83 -26.17 -5.77
C LYS A 704 13.78 -26.80 -4.83
N ASP A 705 12.53 -26.88 -5.27
CA ASP A 705 11.42 -27.37 -4.42
C ASP A 705 11.59 -28.87 -4.09
N VAL A 706 12.11 -29.66 -5.05
CA VAL A 706 12.39 -31.09 -4.83
C VAL A 706 13.61 -31.26 -3.92
N LEU A 707 14.66 -30.45 -4.11
CA LEU A 707 15.92 -30.59 -3.38
C LEU A 707 15.84 -30.14 -1.91
N PHE A 708 15.10 -29.07 -1.64
CA PHE A 708 15.10 -28.39 -0.33
C PHE A 708 13.70 -28.32 0.28
N GLY A 709 13.62 -27.98 1.57
CA GLY A 709 12.36 -27.79 2.31
C GLY A 709 11.45 -29.03 2.37
N LYS A 710 10.33 -28.93 3.07
CA LYS A 710 9.27 -29.94 3.05
C LYS A 710 8.17 -29.47 2.07
N ARG A 711 7.76 -30.32 1.13
CA ARG A 711 6.63 -30.05 0.22
C ARG A 711 5.34 -30.69 0.73
N ASP A 712 4.21 -30.03 0.49
CA ASP A 712 2.90 -30.62 0.71
C ASP A 712 2.62 -31.72 -0.32
N ILE A 713 2.55 -32.97 0.16
CA ILE A 713 2.46 -34.15 -0.71
C ILE A 713 1.20 -34.12 -1.58
N TYR A 714 1.38 -34.22 -2.90
CA TYR A 714 0.32 -34.23 -3.92
C TYR A 714 -0.62 -33.01 -3.89
N LEU A 715 -0.20 -31.87 -3.31
CA LEU A 715 -1.06 -30.71 -3.08
C LEU A 715 -1.81 -30.28 -4.34
N TYR A 716 -1.09 -29.89 -5.39
CA TYR A 716 -1.69 -29.33 -6.60
C TYR A 716 -2.52 -30.35 -7.39
N PRO A 717 -2.05 -31.60 -7.64
CA PRO A 717 -2.88 -32.60 -8.33
C PRO A 717 -4.14 -32.99 -7.54
N HIS A 718 -4.04 -33.10 -6.21
CA HIS A 718 -5.20 -33.36 -5.35
C HIS A 718 -6.18 -32.18 -5.39
N ALA A 719 -5.70 -30.96 -5.21
CA ALA A 719 -6.51 -29.75 -5.32
C ALA A 719 -7.16 -29.62 -6.71
N LYS A 720 -6.47 -30.05 -7.78
CA LYS A 720 -7.01 -30.10 -9.15
C LYS A 720 -8.23 -31.01 -9.27
N LEU A 721 -8.21 -32.19 -8.64
CA LEU A 721 -9.38 -33.08 -8.57
C LEU A 721 -10.54 -32.48 -7.78
N ILE A 722 -10.24 -31.90 -6.61
CA ILE A 722 -11.28 -31.37 -5.73
C ILE A 722 -11.92 -30.11 -6.33
N GLY A 723 -11.12 -29.18 -6.85
CA GLY A 723 -11.60 -27.98 -7.54
C GLY A 723 -12.46 -28.33 -8.76
N PHE A 724 -12.06 -29.33 -9.56
CA PHE A 724 -12.90 -29.88 -10.64
C PHE A 724 -14.25 -30.39 -10.13
N LYS A 725 -14.23 -31.17 -9.04
CA LYS A 725 -15.47 -31.70 -8.45
C LYS A 725 -16.37 -30.58 -7.92
N PHE A 726 -15.83 -29.60 -7.21
CA PHE A 726 -16.57 -28.43 -6.76
C PHE A 726 -17.19 -27.69 -7.94
N ALA A 727 -16.42 -27.44 -9.02
CA ALA A 727 -16.91 -26.73 -10.19
C ALA A 727 -18.08 -27.49 -10.82
N LYS A 728 -17.97 -28.81 -10.94
CA LYS A 728 -19.03 -29.66 -11.49
C LYS A 728 -20.29 -29.67 -10.63
N LEU A 729 -20.16 -29.68 -9.30
CA LEU A 729 -21.29 -29.64 -8.37
C LEU A 729 -22.00 -28.28 -8.45
N LEU A 730 -21.24 -27.19 -8.47
CA LEU A 730 -21.76 -25.83 -8.61
C LEU A 730 -22.43 -25.62 -9.97
N TYR A 731 -21.85 -26.15 -11.05
CA TYR A 731 -22.44 -26.11 -12.39
C TYR A 731 -23.80 -26.83 -12.44
N LYS A 732 -23.95 -27.96 -11.75
CA LYS A 732 -25.24 -28.69 -11.68
C LYS A 732 -26.25 -28.02 -10.76
N ALA A 733 -25.80 -27.38 -9.68
CA ALA A 733 -26.65 -26.78 -8.67
C ALA A 733 -26.04 -25.47 -8.13
N PRO A 734 -26.30 -24.33 -8.80
CA PRO A 734 -25.70 -23.03 -8.46
C PRO A 734 -26.00 -22.55 -7.02
N ALA A 735 -27.08 -23.02 -6.41
CA ALA A 735 -27.39 -22.72 -5.00
C ALA A 735 -26.30 -23.15 -4.02
N PHE A 736 -25.45 -24.13 -4.38
CA PHE A 736 -24.34 -24.54 -3.52
C PHE A 736 -23.25 -23.47 -3.35
N GLU A 737 -23.14 -22.51 -4.26
CA GLU A 737 -22.21 -21.37 -4.10
C GLU A 737 -22.53 -20.56 -2.84
N LEU A 738 -23.82 -20.29 -2.61
CA LEU A 738 -24.27 -19.54 -1.44
C LEU A 738 -24.00 -20.34 -0.17
N ASN A 739 -24.20 -21.66 -0.22
CA ASN A 739 -23.87 -22.54 0.90
C ASN A 739 -22.36 -22.58 1.17
N LEU A 740 -21.53 -22.64 0.12
CA LEU A 740 -20.07 -22.63 0.23
C LEU A 740 -19.58 -21.33 0.84
N THR A 741 -19.97 -20.18 0.26
CA THR A 741 -19.54 -18.86 0.75
C THR A 741 -20.06 -18.57 2.17
N ASN A 742 -21.28 -18.99 2.52
CA ASN A 742 -21.77 -18.91 3.90
C ASN A 742 -21.01 -19.82 4.85
N TYR A 743 -20.65 -21.03 4.41
CA TYR A 743 -19.83 -21.96 5.18
C TYR A 743 -18.44 -21.34 5.46
N LEU A 744 -17.79 -20.74 4.46
CA LEU A 744 -16.50 -20.04 4.65
C LEU A 744 -16.61 -18.88 5.66
N LYS A 745 -17.71 -18.12 5.64
CA LYS A 745 -17.96 -17.00 6.58
C LYS A 745 -18.16 -17.44 8.02
N GLN A 746 -18.77 -18.61 8.23
CA GLN A 746 -19.25 -19.05 9.54
C GLN A 746 -18.23 -19.88 10.33
N ASN A 747 -17.22 -20.42 9.64
CA ASN A 747 -16.25 -21.32 10.26
C ASN A 747 -14.89 -20.64 10.44
N ASP A 748 -14.14 -21.09 11.46
CA ASP A 748 -12.74 -20.71 11.65
C ASP A 748 -11.91 -21.26 10.47
N PRO A 749 -11.14 -20.42 9.75
CA PRO A 749 -10.34 -20.87 8.60
C PRO A 749 -9.46 -22.09 8.89
N SER A 750 -8.91 -22.21 10.10
CA SER A 750 -8.04 -23.33 10.48
C SER A 750 -8.77 -24.67 10.66
N GLN A 751 -10.09 -24.65 10.74
CA GLN A 751 -10.94 -25.84 10.90
C GLN A 751 -11.62 -26.25 9.59
N ILE A 752 -11.42 -25.49 8.52
CA ILE A 752 -11.99 -25.80 7.22
C ILE A 752 -11.12 -26.86 6.53
N THR A 753 -11.73 -28.01 6.23
CA THR A 753 -11.13 -29.08 5.44
C THR A 753 -12.01 -29.44 4.25
N ILE A 754 -11.44 -30.15 3.27
CA ILE A 754 -12.18 -30.62 2.09
C ILE A 754 -13.32 -31.56 2.48
N GLU A 755 -13.10 -32.46 3.44
CA GLU A 755 -14.12 -33.39 3.94
C GLU A 755 -15.28 -32.63 4.60
N ASN A 756 -14.98 -31.59 5.38
CA ASN A 756 -16.00 -30.80 6.05
C ASN A 756 -16.83 -29.99 5.05
N ILE A 757 -16.21 -29.44 4.00
CA ILE A 757 -16.92 -28.77 2.90
C ILE A 757 -17.80 -29.78 2.16
N LEU A 758 -17.26 -30.93 1.73
CA LEU A 758 -18.00 -31.96 1.02
C LEU A 758 -19.20 -32.45 1.81
N LYS A 759 -19.04 -32.68 3.12
CA LYS A 759 -20.11 -33.13 3.99
C LYS A 759 -21.16 -32.04 4.25
N SER A 760 -20.72 -30.84 4.62
CA SER A 760 -21.62 -29.79 5.13
C SER A 760 -22.27 -28.96 4.04
N VAL A 761 -21.55 -28.72 2.93
CA VAL A 761 -22.03 -27.92 1.80
C VAL A 761 -22.68 -28.81 0.74
N PHE A 762 -22.03 -29.94 0.41
CA PHE A 762 -22.42 -30.79 -0.72
C PHE A 762 -23.14 -32.09 -0.33
N GLN A 763 -23.19 -32.43 0.97
CA GLN A 763 -23.77 -33.69 1.47
C GLN A 763 -23.12 -34.95 0.88
N ILE A 764 -21.81 -34.90 0.65
CA ILE A 764 -21.00 -35.99 0.11
C ILE A 764 -20.01 -36.48 1.17
N GLU A 765 -19.92 -37.79 1.37
CA GLU A 765 -18.87 -38.41 2.18
C GLU A 765 -17.67 -38.79 1.30
N VAL A 766 -16.46 -38.46 1.77
CA VAL A 766 -15.21 -38.82 1.10
C VAL A 766 -14.86 -40.27 1.42
N ASN A 767 -14.72 -41.08 0.38
CA ASN A 767 -14.23 -42.45 0.47
C ASN A 767 -13.39 -42.79 -0.77
N LYS A 768 -12.88 -44.02 -0.86
CA LYS A 768 -12.07 -44.44 -2.01
C LYS A 768 -12.82 -44.37 -3.35
N GLU A 769 -14.12 -44.66 -3.36
CA GLU A 769 -14.92 -44.61 -4.59
C GLU A 769 -15.11 -43.16 -5.07
N PHE A 770 -15.21 -42.19 -4.15
CA PHE A 770 -15.31 -40.76 -4.48
C PHE A 770 -14.15 -40.30 -5.38
N TYR A 771 -12.90 -40.60 -5.01
CA TYR A 771 -11.75 -40.19 -5.82
C TYR A 771 -11.72 -40.87 -7.20
N LYS A 772 -12.07 -42.16 -7.25
CA LYS A 772 -12.15 -42.92 -8.51
C LYS A 772 -13.21 -42.37 -9.44
N GLU A 773 -14.39 -42.04 -8.92
CA GLU A 773 -15.46 -41.39 -9.69
C GLU A 773 -15.00 -40.06 -10.29
N ILE A 774 -14.38 -39.20 -9.47
CA ILE A 774 -13.89 -37.89 -9.92
C ILE A 774 -12.80 -38.03 -10.98
N GLY A 775 -11.88 -38.98 -10.81
CA GLY A 775 -10.86 -39.26 -11.82
C GLY A 775 -11.45 -39.64 -13.17
N ASN A 776 -12.43 -40.55 -13.18
CA ASN A 776 -13.15 -40.92 -14.41
C ASN A 776 -13.87 -39.71 -15.05
N GLU A 777 -14.50 -38.88 -14.22
CA GLU A 777 -15.17 -37.66 -14.68
C GLU A 777 -14.19 -36.67 -15.32
N MET A 778 -12.99 -36.52 -14.77
CA MET A 778 -11.94 -35.64 -15.30
C MET A 778 -11.37 -36.15 -16.63
N ILE A 779 -11.13 -37.46 -16.74
CA ILE A 779 -10.70 -38.09 -18.00
C ILE A 779 -11.74 -37.90 -19.11
N LEU A 780 -13.03 -38.04 -18.79
CA LEU A 780 -14.11 -37.74 -19.75
C LEU A 780 -14.10 -36.27 -20.19
N PHE A 781 -13.91 -35.35 -19.24
CA PHE A 781 -13.80 -33.92 -19.55
C PHE A 781 -12.61 -33.62 -20.48
N LEU A 782 -11.44 -34.19 -20.20
CA LEU A 782 -10.27 -34.07 -21.09
C LEU A 782 -10.55 -34.66 -22.48
N SER A 783 -11.20 -35.84 -22.54
CA SER A 783 -11.58 -36.45 -23.81
C SER A 783 -12.48 -35.53 -24.65
N ASP A 784 -13.41 -34.81 -24.02
CA ASP A 784 -14.27 -33.85 -24.71
C ASP A 784 -13.51 -32.62 -25.20
N ILE A 785 -12.52 -32.12 -24.45
CA ILE A 785 -11.62 -31.04 -24.91
C ILE A 785 -10.84 -31.50 -26.14
N ILE A 786 -10.19 -32.67 -26.07
CA ILE A 786 -9.40 -33.23 -27.19
C ILE A 786 -10.26 -33.41 -28.44
N ARG A 787 -11.49 -33.96 -28.30
CA ARG A 787 -12.42 -34.09 -29.43
C ARG A 787 -12.78 -32.76 -30.09
N LYS A 788 -12.83 -31.66 -29.33
CA LYS A 788 -13.04 -30.33 -29.92
C LYS A 788 -11.79 -29.85 -30.66
N VAL A 789 -10.60 -30.06 -30.10
CA VAL A 789 -9.31 -29.75 -30.75
C VAL A 789 -9.13 -30.48 -32.07
N GLU A 790 -9.61 -31.72 -32.17
CA GLU A 790 -9.58 -32.53 -33.40
C GLU A 790 -10.63 -32.13 -34.45
N ARG A 791 -11.70 -31.41 -34.04
CA ARG A 791 -12.76 -30.93 -34.95
C ARG A 791 -12.43 -29.58 -35.61
N ASP A 792 -11.63 -28.75 -34.94
CA ASP A 792 -11.07 -27.48 -35.44
C ASP A 792 -9.72 -27.69 -36.15
#